data_AF-N2ANQ8-F1
#
_entry.id   AF-N2ANQ8-F1
#
_cell.length_a   1.000
_cell.length_b   1.000
_cell.length_c   1.000
_cell.angle_alpha   90.00
_cell.angle_beta   90.00
_cell.angle_gamma   90.00
#
_symmetry.space_group_name_H-M   'P 1'
#
loop_
_entity.id
_entity.type
_entity.pdbx_description
1 polymer ?
#
loop_
_entity_poly.entity_id
_entity_poly.type
_entity_poly.pdbx_seq_one_letter_code
_entity_poly.pdbx_strand_id
1 'polypeptide(L)'
;MSKFTGAYITNTGKEMLFGSKNLTYTKVILYDQDLSQTAIDQVRALTSLDNPLLTTQIGLADTKSDQVIVEATFKNDRVNQDINFKSVGWYAKTDTRPESLIAVSVIDGVKTLGANSPDQVSTSSINLKLAMAIDDATTVTTQINPAGTITPAQLDSAVSNAKQELNASLKAQADKANSELTSANNELTKKLNKAIDDTNASLTTKADKVDVDQALSTKADKTEVNNQLNQKANASDVNRALDNKADKSNTYTKAQVDDRNNQLEQKLDAKISGKDTEDTITVVTGYDPATKSATKENRKSHDAWLVDQIALGKIADALNSIDGNRSINSAVDVNTVQDYGAYKLTNQGNTNTPPWLQDKRGQLYVFNYDGNAKTQIWIPVGSGAYEGNIGYRYWEGNNVPAWIKIANSSDITNAMNLAKQAQSTASTKANASDLSALQNSALQLINGNSGDDILSFRDEKIRRYSNVSNVKNLPSMANSSWFYVVTHTSQGWGNVTVISQDNCYWQNSLNGNAWTGWVKHTTSTDVTNLQNQINAKLNFVRQDAATAIVHDFPTNINDLDKLPEGRYNTRNLSPDAWNAIKNRPDIDKYGMIICYREEADGWQLAFSTNHPTTMYFRGAGGATYSPWQKLEQVDVSGLLAKITDAKNTATQASQKADNANNNANGRLPLSGGNMNLRSVINWNGGGINDRTGNLGGITWNGGTDNARIYGDQDGNDNLDLAFDLGDDGSNHFSFRKNGQEIAMIGLNGHFTGTVDWDHINGKPSFNNPELESKINNVQNIANSANSKVDTLNSAFAVHKYSNAVNLNDLWSTWGISYLLNSNNTNTPSFISDKRGTLFTFSFDGNGKWQLFAGCISGLAYRSYLSDGNTWHRLVDERDVTSLQNQINDLRNQINQLKSTIPQIRRFNNENDARNWEGNDPNKIAVVE
;
A
#
# COMPACT_ATOMS: atom_id res chain seq x y z
N MET A 1 68.15 -3.72 -20.79
CA MET A 1 67.76 -3.71 -19.36
C MET A 1 68.90 -4.33 -18.56
N SER A 2 69.68 -3.55 -17.80
CA SER A 2 70.60 -4.12 -16.82
C SER A 2 69.82 -4.96 -15.82
N LYS A 3 70.21 -6.22 -15.66
CA LYS A 3 69.64 -7.16 -14.69
C LYS A 3 70.44 -7.02 -13.39
N PHE A 4 69.82 -7.32 -12.25
CA PHE A 4 70.62 -7.57 -11.04
C PHE A 4 71.52 -8.77 -11.34
N THR A 5 72.82 -8.63 -11.12
CA THR A 5 73.79 -9.73 -11.33
C THR A 5 73.64 -10.80 -10.28
N GLY A 6 73.14 -10.43 -9.09
CA GLY A 6 72.73 -11.36 -8.05
C GLY A 6 72.33 -10.64 -6.77
N ALA A 7 71.68 -11.38 -5.87
CA ALA A 7 71.59 -11.01 -4.47
C ALA A 7 72.36 -12.03 -3.64
N TYR A 8 73.05 -11.54 -2.62
CA TYR A 8 73.92 -12.35 -1.79
C TYR A 8 73.65 -12.05 -0.33
N ILE A 9 73.27 -13.08 0.42
CA ILE A 9 73.15 -13.03 1.87
C ILE A 9 74.57 -12.88 2.45
N THR A 10 74.79 -11.90 3.32
CA THR A 10 76.10 -11.69 3.96
C THR A 10 76.37 -12.80 4.97
N ASN A 11 77.63 -13.00 5.39
CA ASN A 11 77.96 -13.99 6.43
C ASN A 11 77.19 -13.70 7.72
N THR A 12 77.08 -12.42 8.09
CA THR A 12 76.24 -11.95 9.20
C THR A 12 74.75 -12.26 8.98
N GLY A 13 74.22 -12.02 7.77
CA GLY A 13 72.85 -12.36 7.43
C GLY A 13 72.58 -13.85 7.52
N LYS A 14 73.52 -14.68 7.07
CA LYS A 14 73.45 -16.14 7.13
C LYS A 14 73.38 -16.59 8.59
N GLU A 15 74.27 -16.11 9.46
CA GLU A 15 74.22 -16.38 10.89
C GLU A 15 72.88 -15.98 11.53
N MET A 16 72.37 -14.79 11.19
CA MET A 16 71.12 -14.27 11.77
C MET A 16 69.89 -15.04 11.29
N LEU A 17 69.88 -15.50 10.03
CA LEU A 17 68.81 -16.31 9.45
C LEU A 17 68.80 -17.75 10.01
N PHE A 18 69.96 -18.32 10.34
CA PHE A 18 70.06 -19.68 10.91
C PHE A 18 70.00 -19.72 12.45
N GLY A 19 70.31 -18.62 13.15
CA GLY A 19 70.54 -18.62 14.59
C GLY A 19 69.44 -18.01 15.48
N SER A 20 68.39 -17.39 14.93
CA SER A 20 67.38 -16.65 15.73
C SER A 20 65.95 -16.88 15.23
N LYS A 21 65.02 -17.18 16.15
CA LYS A 21 63.60 -17.43 15.83
C LYS A 21 62.81 -16.16 15.46
N ASN A 22 63.32 -14.97 15.80
CA ASN A 22 62.66 -13.69 15.57
C ASN A 22 63.62 -12.70 14.88
N LEU A 23 63.55 -12.61 13.55
CA LEU A 23 64.28 -11.62 12.77
C LEU A 23 63.32 -10.49 12.37
N THR A 24 63.65 -9.26 12.73
CA THR A 24 62.88 -8.06 12.34
C THR A 24 63.61 -7.33 11.22
N TYR A 25 63.03 -7.35 10.03
CA TYR A 25 63.48 -6.57 8.87
C TYR A 25 63.22 -5.09 9.10
N THR A 26 64.23 -4.24 8.97
CA THR A 26 64.14 -2.85 9.44
C THR A 26 64.12 -1.84 8.30
N LYS A 27 65.08 -1.91 7.39
CA LYS A 27 65.24 -0.92 6.32
C LYS A 27 65.97 -1.46 5.10
N VAL A 28 65.79 -0.76 3.98
CA VAL A 28 66.52 -0.98 2.73
C VAL A 28 67.12 0.33 2.29
N ILE A 29 68.35 0.29 1.79
CA ILE A 29 69.08 1.48 1.38
C ILE A 29 69.66 1.28 -0.02
N LEU A 30 69.49 2.27 -0.89
CA LEU A 30 70.16 2.37 -2.19
C LEU A 30 71.57 2.97 -2.01
N TYR A 31 72.58 2.43 -2.69
CA TYR A 31 73.98 2.85 -2.58
C TYR A 31 74.59 3.14 -3.95
N ASP A 32 75.52 4.10 -4.02
CA ASP A 32 76.33 4.36 -5.22
C ASP A 32 77.54 3.42 -5.34
N GLN A 33 77.82 2.62 -4.32
CA GLN A 33 78.93 1.66 -4.33
C GLN A 33 78.73 0.62 -5.43
N ASP A 34 79.69 0.55 -6.37
CA ASP A 34 79.71 -0.43 -7.44
C ASP A 34 80.35 -1.73 -6.94
N LEU A 35 79.59 -2.82 -7.02
CA LEU A 35 80.04 -4.17 -6.65
C LEU A 35 79.99 -5.14 -7.83
N SER A 36 79.76 -4.66 -9.05
CA SER A 36 79.53 -5.49 -10.24
C SER A 36 80.72 -6.39 -10.60
N GLN A 37 81.94 -6.00 -10.22
CA GLN A 37 83.17 -6.78 -10.44
C GLN A 37 83.78 -7.39 -9.15
N THR A 38 83.09 -7.25 -8.01
CA THR A 38 83.57 -7.78 -6.73
C THR A 38 83.29 -9.29 -6.66
N ALA A 39 84.29 -10.08 -6.24
CA ALA A 39 84.11 -11.52 -6.09
C ALA A 39 83.02 -11.85 -5.06
N ILE A 40 82.22 -12.89 -5.30
CA ILE A 40 81.03 -13.22 -4.48
C ILE A 40 81.39 -13.39 -3.00
N ASP A 41 82.50 -14.07 -2.70
CA ASP A 41 82.94 -14.29 -1.31
C ASP A 41 83.30 -12.97 -0.60
N GLN A 42 83.80 -11.98 -1.35
CA GLN A 42 84.06 -10.64 -0.83
C GLN A 42 82.77 -9.86 -0.59
N VAL A 43 81.76 -10.01 -1.46
CA VAL A 43 80.43 -9.41 -1.25
C VAL A 43 79.74 -10.01 -0.02
N ARG A 44 79.85 -11.33 0.19
CA ARG A 44 79.29 -12.02 1.37
C ARG A 44 79.98 -11.62 2.66
N ALA A 45 81.26 -11.25 2.62
CA ALA A 45 82.00 -10.79 3.79
C ALA A 45 81.65 -9.35 4.22
N LEU A 46 80.87 -8.60 3.44
CA LEU A 46 80.53 -7.21 3.77
C LEU A 46 79.65 -7.10 5.02
N THR A 47 80.01 -6.20 5.92
CA THR A 47 79.23 -5.82 7.10
C THR A 47 78.56 -4.46 6.96
N SER A 48 78.98 -3.66 5.98
CA SER A 48 78.43 -2.34 5.64
C SER A 48 78.67 -2.03 4.15
N LEU A 49 77.93 -1.07 3.63
CA LEU A 49 78.11 -0.48 2.30
C LEU A 49 78.36 1.02 2.44
N ASP A 50 79.16 1.56 1.53
CA ASP A 50 79.57 2.96 1.52
C ASP A 50 78.72 3.78 0.55
N ASN A 51 78.57 5.09 0.83
CA ASN A 51 77.81 6.06 0.03
C ASN A 51 76.29 5.75 -0.08
N PRO A 52 75.55 5.79 1.06
CA PRO A 52 74.09 5.63 1.05
C PRO A 52 73.41 6.81 0.36
N LEU A 53 72.44 6.52 -0.50
CA LEU A 53 71.72 7.51 -1.30
C LEU A 53 70.30 7.75 -0.79
N LEU A 54 69.54 6.68 -0.57
CA LEU A 54 68.13 6.77 -0.16
C LEU A 54 67.74 5.57 0.68
N THR A 55 67.06 5.81 1.79
CA THR A 55 66.59 4.79 2.74
C THR A 55 65.06 4.71 2.72
N THR A 56 64.52 3.50 2.78
CA THR A 56 63.09 3.25 2.99
C THR A 56 62.88 2.11 3.98
N GLN A 57 61.68 2.00 4.54
CA GLN A 57 61.32 0.86 5.39
C GLN A 57 60.87 -0.34 4.54
N ILE A 58 61.03 -1.53 5.11
CA ILE A 58 60.58 -2.78 4.47
C ILE A 58 59.06 -2.89 4.64
N GLY A 59 58.35 -3.12 3.54
CA GLY A 59 56.92 -3.43 3.49
C GLY A 59 56.63 -4.94 3.55
N LEU A 60 55.33 -5.29 3.54
CA LEU A 60 54.76 -6.65 3.67
C LEU A 60 55.74 -7.80 3.32
N ALA A 61 56.14 -8.56 4.34
CA ALA A 61 56.91 -9.78 4.16
C ALA A 61 55.95 -10.97 4.02
N ASP A 62 56.03 -11.70 2.90
CA ASP A 62 55.30 -12.96 2.72
C ASP A 62 56.25 -14.13 2.98
N THR A 63 55.82 -15.09 3.78
CA THR A 63 56.63 -16.27 4.14
C THR A 63 55.98 -17.50 3.53
N LYS A 64 56.61 -18.04 2.48
CA LYS A 64 56.27 -19.36 1.93
C LYS A 64 57.24 -20.38 2.52
N SER A 65 56.84 -21.65 2.60
CA SER A 65 57.45 -22.67 3.47
C SER A 65 58.97 -22.91 3.34
N ASP A 66 59.62 -22.32 2.33
CA ASP A 66 61.05 -22.44 2.01
C ASP A 66 61.75 -21.10 1.66
N GLN A 67 61.03 -19.97 1.61
CA GLN A 67 61.59 -18.64 1.24
C GLN A 67 60.92 -17.49 2.00
N VAL A 68 61.72 -16.49 2.39
CA VAL A 68 61.23 -15.20 2.91
C VAL A 68 61.31 -14.14 1.82
N ILE A 69 60.19 -13.53 1.47
CA ILE A 69 60.14 -12.46 0.47
C ILE A 69 59.95 -11.13 1.19
N VAL A 70 60.88 -10.21 1.00
CA VAL A 70 60.81 -8.83 1.52
C VAL A 70 60.67 -7.83 0.37
N GLU A 71 59.82 -6.83 0.56
CA GLU A 71 59.49 -5.83 -0.46
C GLU A 71 59.80 -4.42 0.05
N ALA A 72 60.38 -3.58 -0.79
CA ALA A 72 60.66 -2.18 -0.47
C ALA A 72 60.32 -1.28 -1.64
N THR A 73 59.56 -0.22 -1.37
CA THR A 73 59.23 0.81 -2.36
C THR A 73 60.00 2.08 -2.05
N PHE A 74 60.80 2.52 -3.02
CA PHE A 74 61.47 3.81 -3.01
C PHE A 74 60.65 4.80 -3.84
N LYS A 75 60.28 5.91 -3.21
CA LYS A 75 59.70 7.08 -3.86
C LYS A 75 60.74 8.19 -3.84
N ASN A 76 60.71 9.07 -4.83
CA ASN A 76 61.61 10.22 -4.93
C ASN A 76 61.01 11.49 -4.32
N ASP A 77 59.96 11.37 -3.49
CA ASP A 77 59.31 12.50 -2.86
C ASP A 77 60.34 13.36 -2.11
N ARG A 78 60.56 14.58 -2.61
CA ARG A 78 61.47 15.63 -2.12
C ARG A 78 62.94 15.52 -2.54
N VAL A 79 63.26 14.72 -3.56
CA VAL A 79 64.61 14.71 -4.14
C VAL A 79 64.64 15.55 -5.42
N ASN A 80 65.55 16.54 -5.47
CA ASN A 80 65.63 17.55 -6.55
C ASN A 80 66.66 17.21 -7.64
N GLN A 81 67.32 16.06 -7.53
CA GLN A 81 68.26 15.53 -8.52
C GLN A 81 68.08 14.02 -8.66
N ASP A 82 68.42 13.48 -9.83
CA ASP A 82 68.29 12.06 -10.12
C ASP A 82 69.17 11.24 -9.16
N ILE A 83 68.62 10.18 -8.58
CA ILE A 83 69.37 9.26 -7.73
C ILE A 83 69.86 8.09 -8.58
N ASN A 84 71.18 8.05 -8.80
CA ASN A 84 71.87 6.97 -9.51
C ASN A 84 72.46 5.99 -8.51
N PHE A 85 71.97 4.75 -8.48
CA PHE A 85 72.41 3.71 -7.55
C PHE A 85 72.96 2.47 -8.28
N LYS A 86 73.90 1.79 -7.63
CA LYS A 86 74.66 0.64 -8.16
C LYS A 86 74.62 -0.59 -7.25
N SER A 87 74.14 -0.46 -6.02
CA SER A 87 73.87 -1.58 -5.12
C SER A 87 72.74 -1.27 -4.14
N VAL A 88 72.20 -2.32 -3.51
CA VAL A 88 71.12 -2.21 -2.52
C VAL A 88 71.47 -3.02 -1.28
N GLY A 89 71.44 -2.38 -0.11
CA GLY A 89 71.68 -3.03 1.18
C GLY A 89 70.38 -3.27 1.93
N TRP A 90 70.21 -4.49 2.44
CA TRP A 90 69.04 -4.93 3.21
C TRP A 90 69.43 -5.16 4.67
N TYR A 91 68.65 -4.62 5.60
CA TYR A 91 68.99 -4.60 7.02
C TYR A 91 67.92 -5.27 7.88
N ALA A 92 68.37 -5.95 8.93
CA ALA A 92 67.51 -6.52 9.95
C ALA A 92 68.20 -6.51 11.31
N LYS A 93 67.40 -6.68 12.37
CA LYS A 93 67.86 -6.85 13.75
C LYS A 93 67.18 -8.06 14.39
N THR A 94 67.76 -8.55 15.47
CA THR A 94 67.08 -9.49 16.38
C THR A 94 66.94 -8.83 17.74
N ASP A 95 66.29 -9.51 18.68
CA ASP A 95 66.16 -9.01 20.06
C ASP A 95 67.54 -8.85 20.76
N THR A 96 68.57 -9.57 20.31
CA THR A 96 69.89 -9.63 20.94
C THR A 96 71.03 -9.06 20.09
N ARG A 97 70.85 -8.84 18.78
CA ARG A 97 71.87 -8.32 17.87
C ARG A 97 71.39 -7.00 17.23
N PRO A 98 72.22 -5.93 17.24
CA PRO A 98 71.85 -4.66 16.64
C PRO A 98 71.64 -4.79 15.13
N GLU A 99 70.96 -3.80 14.57
CA GLU A 99 70.68 -3.71 13.13
C GLU A 99 71.94 -3.92 12.30
N SER A 100 71.91 -4.93 11.42
CA SER A 100 73.06 -5.40 10.65
C SER A 100 72.69 -5.56 9.17
N LEU A 101 73.68 -5.44 8.29
CA LEU A 101 73.53 -5.71 6.85
C LEU A 101 73.38 -7.22 6.63
N ILE A 102 72.20 -7.66 6.18
CA ILE A 102 71.87 -9.08 6.03
C ILE A 102 71.96 -9.59 4.59
N ALA A 103 71.75 -8.72 3.60
CA ALA A 103 71.88 -9.08 2.20
C ALA A 103 72.27 -7.87 1.36
N VAL A 104 72.98 -8.14 0.26
CA VAL A 104 73.41 -7.14 -0.72
C VAL A 104 72.89 -7.56 -2.10
N SER A 105 72.14 -6.68 -2.76
CA SER A 105 71.76 -6.84 -4.16
C SER A 105 72.72 -6.06 -5.04
N VAL A 106 73.41 -6.76 -5.95
CA VAL A 106 74.41 -6.19 -6.86
C VAL A 106 73.76 -5.91 -8.22
N ILE A 107 74.03 -4.73 -8.77
CA ILE A 107 73.46 -4.27 -10.04
C ILE A 107 74.56 -4.29 -11.10
N ASP A 108 74.21 -4.77 -12.29
CA ASP A 108 75.06 -4.61 -13.48
C ASP A 108 74.92 -3.18 -14.03
N GLY A 109 75.87 -2.30 -13.72
CA GLY A 109 75.83 -0.88 -14.09
C GLY A 109 74.96 -0.01 -13.17
N VAL A 110 74.44 1.10 -13.70
CA VAL A 110 73.71 2.14 -12.93
C VAL A 110 72.21 2.04 -13.14
N LYS A 111 71.43 2.22 -12.06
CA LYS A 111 69.98 2.46 -12.11
C LYS A 111 69.66 3.87 -11.64
N THR A 112 68.70 4.50 -12.31
CA THR A 112 68.29 5.88 -12.02
C THR A 112 66.87 5.91 -11.49
N LEU A 113 66.67 6.53 -10.32
CA LEU A 113 65.39 7.02 -9.85
C LEU A 113 65.34 8.52 -10.16
N GLY A 114 64.49 8.93 -11.12
CA GLY A 114 64.44 10.31 -11.60
C GLY A 114 64.09 11.31 -10.48
N ALA A 115 64.45 12.58 -10.62
CA ALA A 115 64.15 13.65 -9.66
C ALA A 115 62.68 14.12 -9.74
N ASN A 116 62.19 14.72 -8.65
CA ASN A 116 60.90 15.39 -8.66
C ASN A 116 60.88 16.59 -9.62
N SER A 117 59.73 16.79 -10.25
CA SER A 117 59.39 18.04 -10.95
C SER A 117 59.31 19.21 -9.94
N PRO A 118 59.41 20.49 -10.37
CA PRO A 118 59.42 21.67 -9.48
C PRO A 118 58.30 21.75 -8.42
N ASP A 119 57.22 20.98 -8.59
CA ASP A 119 56.04 20.87 -7.73
C ASP A 119 56.18 19.93 -6.52
N GLN A 120 57.35 19.33 -6.31
CA GLN A 120 57.67 18.40 -5.21
C GLN A 120 56.85 17.10 -5.17
N VAL A 121 56.14 16.74 -6.25
CA VAL A 121 55.39 15.48 -6.35
C VAL A 121 56.29 14.39 -6.96
N SER A 122 56.19 13.15 -6.44
CA SER A 122 57.00 12.01 -6.89
C SER A 122 56.76 11.71 -8.37
N THR A 123 57.80 11.83 -9.20
CA THR A 123 57.74 11.58 -10.66
C THR A 123 58.09 10.14 -11.04
N SER A 124 58.68 9.35 -10.12
CA SER A 124 59.06 7.95 -10.35
C SER A 124 59.08 7.17 -9.03
N SER A 125 58.71 5.89 -9.08
CA SER A 125 58.86 4.98 -7.94
C SER A 125 59.46 3.65 -8.38
N ILE A 126 60.31 3.09 -7.53
CA ILE A 126 60.95 1.78 -7.77
C ILE A 126 60.50 0.84 -6.66
N ASN A 127 59.96 -0.31 -7.06
CA ASN A 127 59.63 -1.39 -6.16
C ASN A 127 60.65 -2.54 -6.32
N LEU A 128 61.30 -2.89 -5.22
CA LEU A 128 62.31 -3.95 -5.13
C LEU A 128 61.77 -5.10 -4.29
N LYS A 129 61.84 -6.32 -4.84
CA LYS A 129 61.50 -7.56 -4.14
C LYS A 129 62.72 -8.45 -4.02
N LEU A 130 63.08 -8.84 -2.80
CA LEU A 130 64.14 -9.80 -2.51
C LEU A 130 63.53 -11.08 -1.94
N ALA A 131 63.72 -12.19 -2.65
CA ALA A 131 63.38 -13.52 -2.15
C ALA A 131 64.63 -14.20 -1.59
N MET A 132 64.61 -14.50 -0.29
CA MET A 132 65.68 -15.19 0.44
C MET A 132 65.28 -16.64 0.69
N ALA A 133 65.95 -17.58 0.01
CA ALA A 133 65.83 -19.01 0.27
C ALA A 133 66.82 -19.45 1.37
N ILE A 134 66.52 -20.58 2.02
CA ILE A 134 67.39 -21.19 3.04
C ILE A 134 68.62 -21.88 2.39
N ASP A 135 68.59 -22.15 1.07
CA ASP A 135 69.78 -22.55 0.29
C ASP A 135 70.32 -21.38 -0.58
N ASP A 136 71.58 -21.50 -1.03
CA ASP A 136 72.45 -20.43 -1.52
C ASP A 136 71.96 -19.64 -2.77
N ALA A 137 70.73 -19.83 -3.26
CA ALA A 137 70.16 -19.08 -4.39
C ALA A 137 69.07 -18.07 -3.94
N THR A 138 69.40 -16.77 -3.96
CA THR A 138 68.43 -15.66 -3.74
C THR A 138 68.18 -14.88 -5.03
N THR A 139 66.92 -14.61 -5.37
CA THR A 139 66.52 -13.88 -6.59
C THR A 139 65.88 -12.53 -6.25
N VAL A 140 66.27 -11.48 -6.97
CA VAL A 140 65.67 -10.13 -6.88
C VAL A 140 64.95 -9.78 -8.18
N THR A 141 63.68 -9.38 -8.08
CA THR A 141 62.90 -8.87 -9.21
C THR A 141 62.57 -7.40 -9.00
N THR A 142 62.67 -6.58 -10.05
CA THR A 142 62.33 -5.16 -10.00
C THR A 142 61.19 -4.82 -10.95
N GLN A 143 60.23 -4.02 -10.46
CA GLN A 143 59.12 -3.51 -11.26
C GLN A 143 59.08 -1.97 -11.11
N ILE A 144 59.22 -1.25 -12.22
CA ILE A 144 59.16 0.21 -12.28
C ILE A 144 57.76 0.60 -12.76
N ASN A 145 56.99 1.29 -11.93
CA ASN A 145 55.62 1.70 -12.27
C ASN A 145 55.60 3.19 -12.68
N PRO A 146 55.02 3.54 -13.85
CA PRO A 146 54.84 4.94 -14.27
C PRO A 146 53.86 5.70 -13.37
N ALA A 147 53.99 7.04 -13.35
CA ALA A 147 53.08 7.93 -12.62
C ALA A 147 51.61 7.75 -13.04
N GLY A 148 50.70 7.65 -12.06
CA GLY A 148 49.24 7.57 -12.29
C GLY A 148 48.58 6.20 -12.01
N THR A 149 49.32 5.18 -11.62
CA THR A 149 48.76 3.84 -11.38
C THR A 149 48.33 3.68 -9.91
N ILE A 150 47.03 3.43 -9.66
CA ILE A 150 46.48 3.14 -8.32
C ILE A 150 47.07 1.81 -7.82
N THR A 151 47.70 1.82 -6.66
CA THR A 151 48.22 0.60 -6.03
C THR A 151 47.09 -0.20 -5.36
N PRO A 152 47.18 -1.55 -5.25
CA PRO A 152 46.17 -2.36 -4.58
C PRO A 152 45.79 -1.86 -3.18
N ALA A 153 46.76 -1.38 -2.38
CA ALA A 153 46.51 -0.83 -1.05
C ALA A 153 45.65 0.45 -1.05
N GLN A 154 45.78 1.29 -2.09
CA GLN A 154 44.95 2.49 -2.26
C GLN A 154 43.52 2.11 -2.68
N LEU A 155 43.37 1.07 -3.50
CA LEU A 155 42.06 0.53 -3.87
C LEU A 155 41.35 -0.08 -2.65
N ASP A 156 42.06 -0.87 -1.84
CA ASP A 156 41.51 -1.49 -0.63
C ASP A 156 41.04 -0.45 0.40
N SER A 157 41.80 0.63 0.56
CA SER A 157 41.42 1.75 1.45
C SER A 157 40.16 2.46 0.96
N ALA A 158 40.05 2.73 -0.35
CA ALA A 158 38.87 3.35 -0.94
C ALA A 158 37.61 2.46 -0.80
N VAL A 159 37.77 1.14 -0.99
CA VAL A 159 36.69 0.17 -0.80
C VAL A 159 36.25 0.11 0.67
N SER A 160 37.18 0.20 1.63
CA SER A 160 36.86 0.21 3.06
C SER A 160 36.05 1.45 3.46
N ASN A 161 36.43 2.64 2.97
CA ASN A 161 35.71 3.88 3.26
C ASN A 161 34.31 3.88 2.65
N ALA A 162 34.17 3.42 1.40
CA ALA A 162 32.86 3.30 0.75
C ALA A 162 31.92 2.33 1.52
N LYS A 163 32.46 1.25 2.10
CA LYS A 163 31.66 0.34 2.95
C LYS A 163 31.20 1.02 4.25
N GLN A 164 32.05 1.83 4.88
CA GLN A 164 31.65 2.58 6.08
C GLN A 164 30.56 3.60 5.79
N GLU A 165 30.70 4.38 4.72
CA GLU A 165 29.71 5.38 4.31
C GLU A 165 28.37 4.72 3.96
N LEU A 166 28.40 3.60 3.23
CA LEU A 166 27.20 2.83 2.91
C LEU A 166 26.52 2.30 4.18
N ASN A 167 27.28 1.74 5.13
CA ASN A 167 26.73 1.24 6.39
C ASN A 167 26.12 2.36 7.24
N ALA A 168 26.75 3.54 7.27
CA ALA A 168 26.21 4.70 7.97
C ALA A 168 24.89 5.19 7.35
N SER A 169 24.81 5.22 6.01
CA SER A 169 23.60 5.58 5.27
C SER A 169 22.46 4.58 5.53
N LEU A 170 22.76 3.27 5.45
CA LEU A 170 21.79 2.22 5.74
C LEU A 170 21.26 2.29 7.18
N LYS A 171 22.14 2.58 8.15
CA LYS A 171 21.72 2.75 9.55
C LYS A 171 20.80 3.95 9.73
N ALA A 172 21.12 5.10 9.15
CA ALA A 172 20.28 6.29 9.20
C ALA A 172 18.88 6.03 8.59
N GLN A 173 18.83 5.27 7.50
CA GLN A 173 17.58 4.92 6.84
C GLN A 173 16.75 3.92 7.66
N ALA A 174 17.38 2.96 8.32
CA ALA A 174 16.73 2.03 9.25
C ALA A 174 16.18 2.75 10.49
N ASP A 175 16.95 3.67 11.08
CA ASP A 175 16.51 4.47 12.24
C ASP A 175 15.30 5.34 11.88
N LYS A 176 15.30 5.95 10.69
CA LYS A 176 14.16 6.72 10.17
C LYS A 176 12.92 5.84 10.00
N ALA A 177 13.07 4.68 9.34
CA ALA A 177 11.96 3.74 9.14
C ALA A 177 11.38 3.24 10.48
N ASN A 178 12.23 3.00 11.49
CA ASN A 178 11.80 2.58 12.81
C ASN A 178 11.01 3.68 13.55
N SER A 179 11.43 4.95 13.39
CA SER A 179 10.69 6.10 13.91
C SER A 179 9.32 6.27 13.24
N GLU A 180 9.25 6.12 11.92
CA GLU A 180 7.99 6.18 11.16
C GLU A 180 7.03 5.06 11.57
N LEU A 181 7.53 3.82 11.75
CA LEU A 181 6.74 2.68 12.23
C LEU A 181 6.22 2.91 13.67
N THR A 182 7.04 3.47 14.54
CA THR A 182 6.65 3.79 15.93
C THR A 182 5.51 4.82 15.94
N SER A 183 5.61 5.89 15.16
CA SER A 183 4.55 6.89 15.03
C SER A 183 3.27 6.29 14.46
N ALA A 184 3.37 5.44 13.43
CA ALA A 184 2.22 4.76 12.83
C ALA A 184 1.52 3.83 13.84
N ASN A 185 2.27 3.07 14.64
CA ASN A 185 1.72 2.20 15.68
C ASN A 185 1.02 3.00 16.79
N ASN A 186 1.59 4.13 17.20
CA ASN A 186 0.97 5.00 18.20
C ASN A 186 -0.37 5.57 17.69
N GLU A 187 -0.43 6.02 16.43
CA GLU A 187 -1.67 6.49 15.82
C GLU A 187 -2.71 5.37 15.64
N LEU A 188 -2.29 4.18 15.24
CA LEU A 188 -3.18 3.01 15.17
C LEU A 188 -3.77 2.67 16.54
N THR A 189 -2.94 2.70 17.59
CA THR A 189 -3.37 2.44 18.97
C THR A 189 -4.40 3.46 19.44
N LYS A 190 -4.19 4.75 19.18
CA LYS A 190 -5.18 5.80 19.49
C LYS A 190 -6.51 5.57 18.78
N LYS A 191 -6.47 5.24 17.49
CA LYS A 191 -7.68 4.96 16.70
C LYS A 191 -8.43 3.73 17.21
N LEU A 192 -7.70 2.68 17.58
CA LEU A 192 -8.29 1.45 18.12
C LEU A 192 -8.97 1.71 19.47
N ASN A 193 -8.30 2.40 20.39
CA ASN A 193 -8.86 2.75 21.69
C ASN A 193 -10.12 3.60 21.53
N LYS A 194 -10.08 4.60 20.65
CA LYS A 194 -11.26 5.42 20.36
C LYS A 194 -12.42 4.59 19.78
N ALA A 195 -12.15 3.66 18.87
CA ALA A 195 -13.19 2.78 18.31
C ALA A 195 -13.79 1.84 19.37
N ILE A 196 -12.97 1.37 20.32
CA ILE A 196 -13.44 0.59 21.46
C ILE A 196 -14.36 1.43 22.35
N ASP A 197 -13.96 2.66 22.69
CA ASP A 197 -14.75 3.57 23.52
C ASP A 197 -16.09 3.93 22.86
N ASP A 198 -16.08 4.25 21.55
CA ASP A 198 -17.28 4.56 20.78
C ASP A 198 -18.23 3.34 20.69
N THR A 199 -17.68 2.13 20.54
CA THR A 199 -18.44 0.87 20.52
C THR A 199 -19.06 0.59 21.89
N ASN A 200 -18.30 0.78 22.97
CA ASN A 200 -18.78 0.62 24.34
C ASN A 200 -19.90 1.62 24.64
N ALA A 201 -19.75 2.89 24.25
CA ALA A 201 -20.80 3.89 24.40
C ALA A 201 -22.08 3.54 23.60
N SER A 202 -21.91 3.00 22.39
CA SER A 202 -23.03 2.54 21.53
C SER A 202 -23.73 1.29 22.07
N LEU A 203 -22.99 0.40 22.75
CA LEU A 203 -23.57 -0.77 23.42
C LEU A 203 -24.35 -0.36 24.66
N THR A 204 -23.83 0.58 25.45
CA THR A 204 -24.50 1.13 26.65
C THR A 204 -25.80 1.88 26.32
N THR A 205 -26.00 2.31 25.08
CA THR A 205 -27.22 3.01 24.63
C THR A 205 -28.26 2.09 23.96
N LYS A 206 -27.98 0.79 23.79
CA LYS A 206 -28.96 -0.20 23.32
C LYS A 206 -29.67 -0.81 24.53
N ALA A 207 -31.00 -0.77 24.52
CA ALA A 207 -31.88 -1.23 25.60
C ALA A 207 -31.39 -2.53 26.27
N ASP A 208 -31.08 -2.45 27.57
CA ASP A 208 -30.62 -3.58 28.36
C ASP A 208 -31.76 -4.56 28.63
N LYS A 209 -31.42 -5.79 29.07
CA LYS A 209 -32.41 -6.81 29.45
C LYS A 209 -33.50 -6.26 30.38
N VAL A 210 -33.16 -5.31 31.26
CA VAL A 210 -34.09 -4.65 32.18
C VAL A 210 -35.13 -3.80 31.44
N ASP A 211 -34.72 -3.02 30.44
CA ASP A 211 -35.63 -2.18 29.65
C ASP A 211 -36.57 -3.03 28.79
N VAL A 212 -36.04 -4.11 28.22
CA VAL A 212 -36.83 -5.09 27.45
C VAL A 212 -37.79 -5.85 28.37
N ASP A 213 -37.34 -6.30 29.54
CA ASP A 213 -38.18 -6.97 30.54
C ASP A 213 -39.29 -6.04 31.06
N GLN A 214 -39.00 -4.75 31.30
CA GLN A 214 -39.98 -3.75 31.72
C GLN A 214 -41.03 -3.48 30.62
N ALA A 215 -40.61 -3.43 29.35
CA ALA A 215 -41.50 -3.27 28.20
C ALA A 215 -42.35 -4.53 27.91
N LEU A 216 -41.81 -5.73 28.15
CA LEU A 216 -42.61 -6.97 28.09
C LEU A 216 -43.54 -7.12 29.29
N SER A 217 -43.14 -6.67 30.47
CA SER A 217 -43.98 -6.66 31.69
C SER A 217 -45.24 -5.82 31.54
N THR A 218 -45.26 -4.86 30.62
CA THR A 218 -46.45 -4.02 30.33
C THR A 218 -47.32 -4.61 29.21
N LYS A 219 -46.93 -5.72 28.58
CA LYS A 219 -47.77 -6.47 27.62
C LYS A 219 -48.47 -7.62 28.34
N ALA A 220 -49.79 -7.46 28.57
CA ALA A 220 -50.78 -8.43 29.06
C ALA A 220 -50.24 -9.66 29.81
N ASP A 221 -50.36 -9.66 31.16
CA ASP A 221 -49.97 -10.81 31.98
C ASP A 221 -50.94 -12.01 31.83
N LYS A 222 -50.49 -13.18 32.29
CA LYS A 222 -51.25 -14.43 32.23
C LYS A 222 -52.60 -14.34 32.98
N THR A 223 -52.70 -13.45 33.97
CA THR A 223 -53.89 -13.19 34.79
C THR A 223 -54.93 -12.41 34.01
N GLU A 224 -54.52 -11.35 33.31
CA GLU A 224 -55.34 -10.53 32.41
C GLU A 224 -55.93 -11.38 31.27
N VAL A 225 -55.09 -12.20 30.62
CA VAL A 225 -55.51 -13.12 29.56
C VAL A 225 -56.46 -14.19 30.11
N ASN A 226 -56.15 -14.79 31.27
CA ASN A 226 -57.03 -15.76 31.90
C ASN A 226 -58.38 -15.15 32.32
N ASN A 227 -58.40 -13.91 32.81
CA ASN A 227 -59.64 -13.22 33.18
C ASN A 227 -60.53 -12.96 31.96
N GLN A 228 -59.95 -12.56 30.82
CA GLN A 228 -60.70 -12.37 29.58
C GLN A 228 -61.18 -13.69 28.95
N LEU A 229 -60.38 -14.76 29.04
CA LEU A 229 -60.77 -16.10 28.56
C LEU A 229 -61.90 -16.70 29.41
N ASN A 230 -61.82 -16.56 30.74
CA ASN A 230 -62.84 -17.01 31.68
C ASN A 230 -64.19 -16.29 31.51
N GLN A 231 -64.17 -15.04 31.02
CA GLN A 231 -65.40 -14.32 30.65
C GLN A 231 -66.03 -14.80 29.33
N LYS A 232 -65.26 -15.45 28.44
CA LYS A 232 -65.76 -15.95 27.14
C LYS A 232 -66.23 -17.41 27.14
N ALA A 233 -65.88 -18.21 28.15
CA ALA A 233 -66.28 -19.63 28.25
C ALA A 233 -66.29 -20.13 29.70
N ASN A 234 -67.13 -19.55 30.57
CA ASN A 234 -67.29 -20.12 31.91
C ASN A 234 -68.00 -21.50 31.81
N ALA A 235 -67.63 -22.42 32.70
CA ALA A 235 -68.15 -23.80 32.70
C ALA A 235 -69.69 -23.87 32.82
N SER A 236 -70.33 -22.83 33.36
CA SER A 236 -71.80 -22.75 33.47
C SER A 236 -72.46 -22.62 32.10
N ASP A 237 -71.91 -21.83 31.18
CA ASP A 237 -72.48 -21.63 29.85
C ASP A 237 -72.22 -22.83 28.92
N VAL A 238 -71.05 -23.47 29.05
CA VAL A 238 -70.72 -24.71 28.32
C VAL A 238 -71.58 -25.88 28.80
N ASN A 239 -71.75 -26.05 30.12
CA ASN A 239 -72.61 -27.10 30.66
C ASN A 239 -74.08 -26.89 30.29
N ARG A 240 -74.57 -25.64 30.28
CA ARG A 240 -75.94 -25.31 29.84
C ARG A 240 -76.16 -25.61 28.35
N ALA A 241 -75.14 -25.42 27.51
CA ALA A 241 -75.20 -25.75 26.08
C ALA A 241 -75.14 -27.25 25.79
N LEU A 242 -74.38 -28.02 26.59
CA LEU A 242 -74.31 -29.49 26.52
C LEU A 242 -75.59 -30.15 27.02
N ASP A 243 -76.16 -29.65 28.12
CA ASP A 243 -77.44 -30.14 28.67
C ASP A 243 -78.61 -29.93 27.70
N ASN A 244 -78.56 -28.88 26.88
CA ASN A 244 -79.56 -28.61 25.85
C ASN A 244 -79.34 -29.39 24.54
N LYS A 245 -78.17 -30.02 24.33
CA LYS A 245 -77.84 -30.79 23.12
C LYS A 245 -77.91 -32.32 23.29
N ALA A 246 -77.97 -32.82 24.52
CA ALA A 246 -78.03 -34.26 24.79
C ALA A 246 -79.48 -34.77 24.77
N ASP A 247 -79.85 -35.50 23.72
CA ASP A 247 -81.09 -36.30 23.70
C ASP A 247 -80.92 -37.52 24.61
N LYS A 248 -81.58 -37.50 25.78
CA LYS A 248 -81.48 -38.52 26.83
C LYS A 248 -82.06 -39.89 26.45
N SER A 249 -82.64 -40.04 25.25
CA SER A 249 -83.26 -41.29 24.80
C SER A 249 -82.29 -42.30 24.17
N ASN A 250 -81.06 -41.87 23.78
CA ASN A 250 -80.11 -42.71 23.02
C ASN A 250 -78.73 -42.91 23.69
N THR A 251 -78.59 -42.63 24.99
CA THR A 251 -77.30 -42.75 25.71
C THR A 251 -77.39 -43.72 26.87
N TYR A 252 -76.56 -44.77 26.85
CA TYR A 252 -76.38 -45.70 27.97
C TYR A 252 -75.53 -45.05 29.08
N THR A 253 -75.96 -45.20 30.32
CA THR A 253 -75.22 -44.79 31.53
C THR A 253 -74.05 -45.73 31.79
N LYS A 254 -73.02 -45.25 32.49
CA LYS A 254 -71.86 -46.05 32.94
C LYS A 254 -72.29 -47.38 33.59
N ALA A 255 -73.34 -47.36 34.40
CA ALA A 255 -73.88 -48.54 35.06
C ALA A 255 -74.38 -49.61 34.06
N GLN A 256 -74.99 -49.21 32.94
CA GLN A 256 -75.47 -50.14 31.91
C GLN A 256 -74.33 -50.77 31.10
N VAL A 257 -73.19 -50.07 30.97
CA VAL A 257 -71.99 -50.61 30.31
C VAL A 257 -71.27 -51.60 31.22
N ASP A 258 -71.15 -51.27 32.50
CA ASP A 258 -70.47 -52.13 33.48
C ASP A 258 -71.22 -53.46 33.68
N ASP A 259 -72.55 -53.43 33.69
CA ASP A 259 -73.38 -54.65 33.81
C ASP A 259 -73.23 -55.58 32.60
N ARG A 260 -73.01 -55.01 31.40
CA ARG A 260 -72.79 -55.78 30.17
C ARG A 260 -71.42 -56.46 30.14
N ASN A 261 -70.39 -55.80 30.67
CA ASN A 261 -69.04 -56.36 30.76
C ASN A 261 -68.97 -57.53 31.76
N ASN A 262 -69.62 -57.40 32.92
CA ASN A 262 -69.69 -58.48 33.91
C ASN A 262 -70.35 -59.76 33.35
N GLN A 263 -71.37 -59.62 32.50
CA GLN A 263 -72.02 -60.76 31.83
C GLN A 263 -71.13 -61.45 30.77
N LEU A 264 -70.17 -60.73 30.18
CA LEU A 264 -69.23 -61.27 29.20
C LEU A 264 -68.07 -62.00 29.89
N GLU A 265 -67.56 -61.48 31.00
CA GLU A 265 -66.52 -62.11 31.81
C GLU A 265 -66.98 -63.46 32.36
N GLN A 266 -68.20 -63.55 32.90
CA GLN A 266 -68.76 -64.83 33.38
C GLN A 266 -68.91 -65.89 32.27
N LYS A 267 -69.15 -65.47 31.01
CA LYS A 267 -69.21 -66.39 29.86
C LYS A 267 -67.83 -66.84 29.38
N LEU A 268 -66.80 -66.04 29.63
CA LEU A 268 -65.42 -66.36 29.26
C LEU A 268 -64.81 -67.35 30.25
N ASP A 269 -65.03 -67.15 31.55
CA ASP A 269 -64.53 -68.05 32.61
C ASP A 269 -65.14 -69.46 32.52
N ALA A 270 -66.41 -69.56 32.14
CA ALA A 270 -67.08 -70.85 31.93
C ALA A 270 -66.51 -71.68 30.77
N LYS A 271 -65.75 -71.07 29.84
CA LYS A 271 -65.14 -71.75 28.69
C LYS A 271 -63.72 -72.27 28.93
N ILE A 272 -63.04 -71.80 29.97
CA ILE A 272 -61.59 -72.03 30.16
C ILE A 272 -61.30 -73.18 31.17
N SER A 273 -62.27 -73.56 32.02
CA SER A 273 -62.10 -74.50 33.14
C SER A 273 -61.78 -75.99 32.78
N GLY A 274 -61.45 -76.35 31.54
CA GLY A 274 -61.50 -77.76 31.09
C GLY A 274 -60.22 -78.40 30.56
N LYS A 275 -59.03 -77.76 30.57
CA LYS A 275 -57.94 -78.24 29.69
C LYS A 275 -56.48 -78.11 30.13
N ASP A 276 -56.14 -78.20 31.42
CA ASP A 276 -54.72 -78.24 31.83
C ASP A 276 -54.43 -79.29 32.91
N THR A 277 -53.92 -80.45 32.52
CA THR A 277 -53.04 -81.27 33.36
C THR A 277 -52.00 -82.03 32.52
N GLU A 278 -50.72 -81.70 32.78
CA GLU A 278 -49.47 -82.47 32.54
C GLU A 278 -48.82 -82.51 31.13
N ASP A 279 -48.03 -81.48 30.77
CA ASP A 279 -46.96 -81.62 29.76
C ASP A 279 -45.64 -80.98 30.21
N THR A 280 -44.55 -81.76 30.22
CA THR A 280 -43.17 -81.27 30.37
C THR A 280 -42.44 -81.36 29.02
N ILE A 281 -41.58 -80.37 28.73
CA ILE A 281 -40.91 -80.19 27.43
C ILE A 281 -39.38 -80.09 27.59
N THR A 282 -38.62 -80.59 26.61
CA THR A 282 -37.15 -80.48 26.57
C THR A 282 -36.71 -79.14 25.98
N VAL A 283 -35.85 -78.39 26.67
CA VAL A 283 -35.37 -77.06 26.30
C VAL A 283 -33.84 -77.04 26.15
N VAL A 284 -33.33 -76.16 25.29
CA VAL A 284 -31.88 -75.92 25.09
C VAL A 284 -31.41 -74.85 26.07
N THR A 285 -30.32 -75.11 26.80
CA THR A 285 -29.77 -74.19 27.82
C THR A 285 -28.44 -73.56 27.45
N GLY A 286 -27.75 -74.08 26.43
CA GLY A 286 -26.50 -73.52 25.91
C GLY A 286 -26.22 -74.00 24.48
N TYR A 287 -25.50 -73.21 23.70
CA TYR A 287 -25.18 -73.50 22.29
C TYR A 287 -23.75 -73.04 21.95
N ASP A 288 -22.92 -73.95 21.45
CA ASP A 288 -21.57 -73.65 20.95
C ASP A 288 -21.61 -73.41 19.42
N PRO A 289 -21.37 -72.17 18.95
CA PRO A 289 -21.42 -71.84 17.54
C PRO A 289 -20.25 -72.39 16.72
N ALA A 290 -19.12 -72.77 17.33
CA ALA A 290 -17.97 -73.34 16.61
C ALA A 290 -18.18 -74.82 16.28
N THR A 291 -18.78 -75.57 17.21
CA THR A 291 -19.03 -77.02 17.08
C THR A 291 -20.48 -77.38 16.75
N LYS A 292 -21.35 -76.36 16.59
CA LYS A 292 -22.80 -76.49 16.29
C LYS A 292 -23.55 -77.43 17.24
N SER A 293 -23.13 -77.47 18.50
CA SER A 293 -23.61 -78.43 19.50
C SER A 293 -24.35 -77.73 20.65
N ALA A 294 -25.39 -78.36 21.19
CA ALA A 294 -26.32 -77.77 22.16
C ALA A 294 -26.45 -78.60 23.45
N THR A 295 -26.60 -77.93 24.60
CA THR A 295 -26.88 -78.52 25.93
C THR A 295 -28.38 -78.48 26.23
N LYS A 296 -28.96 -79.53 26.86
CA LYS A 296 -30.44 -79.72 27.01
C LYS A 296 -30.88 -80.09 28.42
N GLU A 297 -32.09 -79.69 28.84
CA GLU A 297 -32.79 -80.13 30.08
C GLU A 297 -34.33 -80.16 29.93
N ASN A 298 -35.07 -80.80 30.85
CA ASN A 298 -36.55 -80.86 30.83
C ASN A 298 -37.19 -79.87 31.82
N ARG A 299 -38.20 -79.10 31.38
CA ARG A 299 -38.95 -78.11 32.19
C ARG A 299 -40.46 -78.20 31.96
N LYS A 300 -41.25 -77.61 32.88
CA LYS A 300 -42.71 -77.45 32.72
C LYS A 300 -43.01 -76.41 31.62
N SER A 301 -44.09 -76.62 30.84
CA SER A 301 -44.32 -75.90 29.58
C SER A 301 -44.56 -74.39 29.70
N HIS A 302 -44.95 -73.87 30.88
CA HIS A 302 -45.33 -72.47 31.03
C HIS A 302 -44.18 -71.51 31.42
N ASP A 303 -42.95 -72.01 31.68
CA ASP A 303 -41.83 -71.19 32.18
C ASP A 303 -40.56 -71.22 31.30
N ALA A 304 -40.66 -71.64 30.03
CA ALA A 304 -39.49 -71.76 29.16
C ALA A 304 -39.70 -71.22 27.74
N TRP A 305 -38.72 -70.45 27.23
CA TRP A 305 -38.64 -70.10 25.81
C TRP A 305 -38.06 -71.27 25.01
N LEU A 306 -38.80 -71.76 24.02
CA LEU A 306 -38.36 -72.82 23.12
C LEU A 306 -37.52 -72.23 22.00
N VAL A 307 -36.28 -72.70 21.86
CA VAL A 307 -35.36 -72.26 20.79
C VAL A 307 -35.02 -73.46 19.90
N ASP A 308 -35.22 -73.32 18.60
CA ASP A 308 -34.96 -74.35 17.59
C ASP A 308 -33.44 -74.50 17.34
N GLN A 309 -32.91 -75.71 17.54
CA GLN A 309 -31.49 -76.03 17.34
C GLN A 309 -31.01 -75.78 15.90
N ILE A 310 -31.89 -75.94 14.91
CA ILE A 310 -31.61 -75.68 13.49
C ILE A 310 -31.56 -74.17 13.21
N ALA A 311 -32.40 -73.38 13.87
CA ALA A 311 -32.39 -71.92 13.76
C ALA A 311 -31.08 -71.34 14.33
N LEU A 312 -30.60 -71.85 15.47
CA LEU A 312 -29.30 -71.46 16.04
C LEU A 312 -28.12 -71.84 15.12
N GLY A 313 -28.21 -72.97 14.41
CA GLY A 313 -27.20 -73.36 13.41
C GLY A 313 -27.12 -72.40 12.22
N LYS A 314 -28.26 -71.87 11.76
CA LYS A 314 -28.32 -70.86 10.70
C LYS A 314 -27.78 -69.50 11.16
N ILE A 315 -28.00 -69.13 12.42
CA ILE A 315 -27.41 -67.91 13.02
C ILE A 315 -25.88 -68.07 13.14
N ALA A 316 -25.37 -69.25 13.49
CA ALA A 316 -23.94 -69.55 13.48
C ALA A 316 -23.34 -69.50 12.06
N ASP A 317 -24.08 -69.97 11.05
CA ASP A 317 -23.67 -69.87 9.64
C ASP A 317 -23.68 -68.41 9.13
N ALA A 318 -24.67 -67.60 9.55
CA ALA A 318 -24.72 -66.17 9.26
C ALA A 318 -23.55 -65.41 9.89
N LEU A 319 -23.23 -65.69 11.16
CA LEU A 319 -22.06 -65.11 11.85
C LEU A 319 -20.74 -65.43 11.15
N ASN A 320 -20.56 -66.65 10.63
CA ASN A 320 -19.36 -67.05 9.88
C ASN A 320 -19.30 -66.45 8.45
N SER A 321 -20.41 -65.92 7.93
CA SER A 321 -20.47 -65.28 6.61
C SER A 321 -20.23 -63.76 6.64
N ILE A 322 -20.14 -63.15 7.82
CA ILE A 322 -19.86 -61.72 8.05
C ILE A 322 -18.34 -61.52 8.24
N ASP A 323 -17.51 -61.99 7.31
CA ASP A 323 -16.10 -61.57 7.23
C ASP A 323 -15.95 -60.65 6.01
N GLY A 324 -16.02 -59.34 6.25
CA GLY A 324 -16.23 -58.28 5.26
C GLY A 324 -15.04 -57.95 4.35
N ASN A 325 -14.18 -58.92 4.01
CA ASN A 325 -13.01 -58.66 3.15
C ASN A 325 -12.79 -59.79 2.12
N ARG A 326 -13.21 -59.57 0.87
CA ARG A 326 -13.04 -60.56 -0.22
C ARG A 326 -11.58 -60.58 -0.66
N SER A 327 -10.87 -61.68 -0.41
CA SER A 327 -9.48 -61.83 -0.85
C SER A 327 -9.39 -62.48 -2.24
N ILE A 328 -8.74 -61.81 -3.20
CA ILE A 328 -8.43 -62.34 -4.53
C ILE A 328 -6.92 -62.65 -4.57
N ASN A 329 -6.60 -63.95 -4.64
CA ASN A 329 -5.22 -64.45 -4.54
C ASN A 329 -4.55 -64.77 -5.89
N SER A 330 -5.34 -64.91 -6.96
CA SER A 330 -4.85 -65.05 -8.33
C SER A 330 -4.60 -63.68 -8.97
N ALA A 331 -3.73 -63.62 -9.98
CA ALA A 331 -3.56 -62.42 -10.80
C ALA A 331 -4.90 -62.07 -11.47
N VAL A 332 -5.27 -60.79 -11.43
CA VAL A 332 -6.54 -60.29 -11.99
C VAL A 332 -6.34 -58.99 -12.76
N ASP A 333 -7.13 -58.82 -13.81
CA ASP A 333 -7.29 -57.52 -14.46
C ASP A 333 -8.22 -56.63 -13.62
N VAL A 334 -7.71 -55.53 -13.09
CA VAL A 334 -8.49 -54.63 -12.24
C VAL A 334 -9.68 -53.98 -12.98
N ASN A 335 -9.64 -53.91 -14.32
CA ASN A 335 -10.77 -53.42 -15.12
C ASN A 335 -12.00 -54.34 -15.06
N THR A 336 -11.82 -55.63 -14.77
CA THR A 336 -12.92 -56.62 -14.71
C THR A 336 -13.57 -56.70 -13.32
N VAL A 337 -12.97 -56.10 -12.29
CA VAL A 337 -13.50 -56.11 -10.92
C VAL A 337 -14.45 -54.93 -10.72
N GLN A 338 -15.72 -55.12 -11.07
CA GLN A 338 -16.74 -54.05 -11.09
C GLN A 338 -17.87 -54.23 -10.07
N ASP A 339 -17.91 -55.36 -9.35
CA ASP A 339 -18.93 -55.61 -8.33
C ASP A 339 -18.65 -54.78 -7.07
N TYR A 340 -19.71 -54.25 -6.46
CA TYR A 340 -19.63 -53.48 -5.23
C TYR A 340 -18.91 -54.25 -4.12
N GLY A 341 -17.86 -53.66 -3.53
CA GLY A 341 -17.16 -54.26 -2.40
C GLY A 341 -15.73 -53.78 -2.18
N ALA A 342 -15.15 -54.27 -1.09
CA ALA A 342 -13.73 -54.13 -0.74
C ALA A 342 -12.99 -55.43 -1.04
N TYR A 343 -11.90 -55.32 -1.82
CA TYR A 343 -11.11 -56.44 -2.29
C TYR A 343 -9.66 -56.32 -1.85
N LYS A 344 -9.14 -57.40 -1.26
CA LYS A 344 -7.71 -57.55 -0.95
C LYS A 344 -7.04 -58.32 -2.09
N LEU A 345 -6.26 -57.62 -2.93
CA LEU A 345 -5.55 -58.23 -4.06
C LEU A 345 -4.10 -58.51 -3.67
N THR A 346 -3.76 -59.79 -3.55
CA THR A 346 -2.46 -60.21 -2.98
C THR A 346 -1.42 -60.62 -4.01
N ASN A 347 -1.80 -60.71 -5.29
CA ASN A 347 -0.92 -61.16 -6.38
C ASN A 347 -0.14 -59.99 -7.02
N GLN A 348 1.16 -60.16 -7.30
CA GLN A 348 1.96 -59.14 -8.00
C GLN A 348 1.74 -59.08 -9.51
N GLY A 349 1.06 -60.07 -10.09
CA GLY A 349 0.74 -60.14 -11.52
C GLY A 349 -0.53 -59.38 -11.94
N ASN A 350 -1.14 -58.57 -11.07
CA ASN A 350 -2.35 -57.82 -11.42
C ASN A 350 -2.06 -56.80 -12.54
N THR A 351 -2.95 -56.75 -13.53
CA THR A 351 -2.86 -55.81 -14.66
C THR A 351 -3.83 -54.65 -14.48
N ASN A 352 -3.60 -53.55 -15.21
CA ASN A 352 -4.42 -52.33 -15.16
C ASN A 352 -4.56 -51.66 -13.78
N THR A 353 -3.64 -51.96 -12.85
CA THR A 353 -3.38 -51.18 -11.63
C THR A 353 -2.83 -49.77 -11.96
N PRO A 354 -2.80 -48.82 -11.01
CA PRO A 354 -2.18 -47.51 -11.22
C PRO A 354 -0.75 -47.61 -11.79
N PRO A 355 -0.43 -46.86 -12.87
CA PRO A 355 0.81 -47.04 -13.63
C PRO A 355 2.06 -46.57 -12.89
N TRP A 356 1.92 -45.63 -11.94
CA TRP A 356 3.03 -45.10 -11.13
C TRP A 356 3.43 -46.00 -9.95
N LEU A 357 2.75 -47.13 -9.75
CA LEU A 357 3.08 -48.09 -8.68
C LEU A 357 3.94 -49.23 -9.21
N GLN A 358 5.04 -49.52 -8.52
CA GLN A 358 5.89 -50.69 -8.82
C GLN A 358 5.28 -51.99 -8.28
N ASP A 359 4.78 -51.98 -7.04
CA ASP A 359 4.05 -53.11 -6.46
C ASP A 359 2.59 -53.10 -6.94
N LYS A 360 2.14 -54.21 -7.53
CA LYS A 360 0.78 -54.35 -8.09
C LYS A 360 -0.22 -54.99 -7.11
N ARG A 361 0.18 -55.15 -5.85
CA ARG A 361 -0.70 -55.56 -4.75
C ARG A 361 -1.33 -54.35 -4.08
N GLY A 362 -2.54 -54.52 -3.54
CA GLY A 362 -3.25 -53.41 -2.92
C GLY A 362 -4.65 -53.76 -2.43
N GLN A 363 -5.29 -52.79 -1.81
CA GLN A 363 -6.73 -52.83 -1.57
C GLN A 363 -7.44 -52.07 -2.69
N LEU A 364 -8.47 -52.69 -3.26
CA LEU A 364 -9.34 -52.09 -4.25
C LEU A 364 -10.72 -51.94 -3.63
N TYR A 365 -11.24 -50.71 -3.64
CA TYR A 365 -12.62 -50.42 -3.29
C TYR A 365 -13.38 -50.11 -4.56
N VAL A 366 -14.49 -50.82 -4.77
CA VAL A 366 -15.36 -50.65 -5.93
C VAL A 366 -16.73 -50.18 -5.44
N PHE A 367 -17.12 -49.01 -5.90
CA PHE A 367 -18.45 -48.47 -5.71
C PHE A 367 -19.18 -48.59 -7.04
N ASN A 368 -20.16 -49.49 -7.10
CA ASN A 368 -21.01 -49.68 -8.26
C ASN A 368 -22.43 -49.25 -7.87
N TYR A 369 -22.88 -48.13 -8.44
CA TYR A 369 -24.16 -47.52 -8.06
C TYR A 369 -25.35 -48.24 -8.71
N ASP A 370 -25.28 -48.45 -10.03
CA ASP A 370 -26.39 -48.95 -10.85
C ASP A 370 -25.94 -49.85 -12.02
N GLY A 371 -24.68 -50.30 -12.03
CA GLY A 371 -24.08 -51.04 -13.14
C GLY A 371 -23.57 -50.14 -14.29
N ASN A 372 -24.00 -48.87 -14.35
CA ASN A 372 -23.55 -47.89 -15.32
C ASN A 372 -22.45 -46.97 -14.72
N ALA A 373 -22.70 -46.35 -13.57
CA ALA A 373 -21.77 -45.48 -12.86
C ALA A 373 -20.92 -46.25 -11.85
N LYS A 374 -19.60 -46.19 -12.03
CA LYS A 374 -18.63 -46.97 -11.25
C LYS A 374 -17.46 -46.10 -10.81
N THR A 375 -17.02 -46.30 -9.56
CA THR A 375 -15.82 -45.68 -9.01
C THR A 375 -14.91 -46.77 -8.47
N GLN A 376 -13.62 -46.66 -8.78
CA GLN A 376 -12.58 -47.49 -8.19
C GLN A 376 -11.56 -46.63 -7.44
N ILE A 377 -11.18 -47.09 -6.26
CA ILE A 377 -10.14 -46.49 -5.43
C ILE A 377 -9.09 -47.56 -5.13
N TRP A 378 -7.83 -47.26 -5.42
CA TRP A 378 -6.69 -48.13 -5.19
C TRP A 378 -5.81 -47.61 -4.04
N ILE A 379 -5.65 -48.43 -3.01
CA ILE A 379 -4.75 -48.17 -1.89
C ILE A 379 -3.56 -49.15 -1.99
N PRO A 380 -2.34 -48.65 -2.26
CA PRO A 380 -1.17 -49.51 -2.44
C PRO A 380 -0.70 -50.15 -1.13
N VAL A 381 -0.03 -51.30 -1.23
CA VAL A 381 0.70 -51.95 -0.13
C VAL A 381 2.14 -52.26 -0.56
N GLY A 382 3.06 -52.46 0.39
CA GLY A 382 4.45 -52.83 0.10
C GLY A 382 5.34 -51.63 -0.30
N SER A 383 6.38 -51.88 -1.10
CA SER A 383 7.34 -50.84 -1.50
C SER A 383 6.67 -49.85 -2.47
N GLY A 384 6.30 -48.68 -1.97
CA GLY A 384 5.49 -47.69 -2.69
C GLY A 384 4.28 -47.18 -1.91
N ALA A 385 3.95 -47.80 -0.77
CA ALA A 385 2.90 -47.37 0.17
C ALA A 385 3.30 -46.16 1.04
N TYR A 386 4.09 -45.24 0.49
CA TYR A 386 4.38 -43.97 1.13
C TYR A 386 3.18 -43.03 0.97
N GLU A 387 2.98 -42.14 1.94
CA GLU A 387 1.83 -41.22 2.04
C GLU A 387 1.55 -40.51 0.70
N GLY A 388 0.39 -40.78 0.09
CA GLY A 388 -0.12 -40.05 -1.08
C GLY A 388 -0.05 -40.75 -2.44
N ASN A 389 0.25 -42.05 -2.54
CA ASN A 389 0.21 -42.78 -3.82
C ASN A 389 -1.14 -43.47 -4.12
N ILE A 390 -2.23 -42.93 -3.57
CA ILE A 390 -3.60 -43.42 -3.80
C ILE A 390 -4.03 -43.03 -5.22
N GLY A 391 -4.62 -44.00 -5.93
CA GLY A 391 -5.22 -43.78 -7.24
C GLY A 391 -6.74 -43.85 -7.15
N TYR A 392 -7.43 -43.02 -7.92
CA TYR A 392 -8.87 -43.16 -8.14
C TYR A 392 -9.22 -43.01 -9.61
N ARG A 393 -10.40 -43.53 -9.97
CA ARG A 393 -11.04 -43.29 -11.28
C ARG A 393 -12.55 -43.46 -11.16
N TYR A 394 -13.27 -42.71 -11.96
CA TYR A 394 -14.72 -42.77 -12.09
C TYR A 394 -15.09 -42.84 -13.57
N TRP A 395 -16.11 -43.60 -13.92
CA TRP A 395 -16.63 -43.67 -15.27
C TRP A 395 -18.10 -44.11 -15.33
N GLU A 396 -18.70 -43.83 -16.48
CA GLU A 396 -20.02 -44.30 -16.86
C GLU A 396 -19.93 -45.22 -18.08
N GLY A 397 -20.77 -46.24 -18.14
CA GLY A 397 -20.78 -47.25 -19.20
C GLY A 397 -19.65 -48.28 -19.08
N ASN A 398 -19.08 -48.66 -20.22
CA ASN A 398 -18.14 -49.79 -20.33
C ASN A 398 -16.66 -49.38 -20.50
N ASN A 399 -16.37 -48.10 -20.71
CA ASN A 399 -15.02 -47.62 -20.98
C ASN A 399 -14.31 -47.21 -19.70
N VAL A 400 -13.33 -48.00 -19.26
CA VAL A 400 -12.58 -47.74 -18.04
C VAL A 400 -11.43 -46.75 -18.30
N PRO A 401 -11.38 -45.58 -17.64
CA PRO A 401 -10.39 -44.55 -17.91
C PRO A 401 -9.06 -44.82 -17.20
N ALA A 402 -8.06 -44.00 -17.55
CA ALA A 402 -6.77 -43.98 -16.88
C ALA A 402 -6.92 -43.59 -15.39
N TRP A 403 -5.99 -44.07 -14.57
CA TRP A 403 -5.96 -43.75 -13.15
C TRP A 403 -5.54 -42.29 -12.92
N ILE A 404 -6.18 -41.65 -11.95
CA ILE A 404 -5.83 -40.31 -11.47
C ILE A 404 -5.10 -40.46 -10.13
N LYS A 405 -3.91 -39.86 -10.01
CA LYS A 405 -3.14 -39.82 -8.77
C LYS A 405 -3.62 -38.68 -7.89
N ILE A 406 -3.83 -38.92 -6.61
CA ILE A 406 -4.13 -37.87 -5.63
C ILE A 406 -2.81 -37.14 -5.27
N ALA A 407 -2.79 -35.81 -5.38
CA ALA A 407 -1.60 -35.01 -5.12
C ALA A 407 -1.22 -35.02 -3.62
N ASN A 408 0.08 -35.03 -3.32
CA ASN A 408 0.59 -34.94 -1.95
C ASN A 408 1.15 -33.55 -1.62
N SER A 409 1.58 -33.34 -0.38
CA SER A 409 2.11 -32.05 0.09
C SER A 409 3.38 -31.58 -0.64
N SER A 410 4.19 -32.50 -1.17
CA SER A 410 5.37 -32.16 -1.97
C SER A 410 4.98 -31.62 -3.36
N ASP A 411 4.00 -32.24 -4.02
CA ASP A 411 3.46 -31.79 -5.30
C ASP A 411 2.90 -30.35 -5.17
N ILE A 412 2.17 -30.08 -4.08
CA ILE A 412 1.64 -28.74 -3.75
C ILE A 412 2.78 -27.73 -3.51
N THR A 413 3.83 -28.13 -2.79
CA THR A 413 4.99 -27.25 -2.50
C THR A 413 5.73 -26.84 -3.76
N ASN A 414 5.90 -27.76 -4.71
CA ASN A 414 6.54 -27.46 -6.00
C ASN A 414 5.72 -26.48 -6.85
N ALA A 415 4.39 -26.66 -6.90
CA ALA A 415 3.51 -25.71 -7.58
C ALA A 415 3.59 -24.30 -7.00
N MET A 416 3.66 -24.17 -5.66
CA MET A 416 3.84 -22.88 -5.00
C MET A 416 5.20 -22.23 -5.32
N ASN A 417 6.28 -23.00 -5.42
CA ASN A 417 7.59 -22.48 -5.75
C ASN A 417 7.67 -21.96 -7.19
N LEU A 418 7.05 -22.67 -8.14
CA LEU A 418 6.92 -22.19 -9.52
C LEU A 418 6.11 -20.89 -9.61
N ALA A 419 5.02 -20.77 -8.83
CA ALA A 419 4.23 -19.53 -8.76
C ALA A 419 5.03 -18.34 -8.20
N LYS A 420 5.86 -18.54 -7.17
CA LYS A 420 6.75 -17.51 -6.63
C LYS A 420 7.81 -17.05 -7.64
N GLN A 421 8.34 -17.99 -8.42
CA GLN A 421 9.31 -17.67 -9.48
C GLN A 421 8.68 -16.85 -10.61
N ALA A 422 7.44 -17.17 -11.00
CA ALA A 422 6.67 -16.38 -11.96
C ALA A 422 6.38 -14.96 -11.45
N GLN A 423 6.09 -14.80 -10.15
CA GLN A 423 5.88 -13.49 -9.52
C GLN A 423 7.16 -12.63 -9.51
N SER A 424 8.31 -13.21 -9.18
CA SER A 424 9.61 -12.51 -9.21
C SER A 424 9.98 -12.04 -10.63
N THR A 425 9.63 -12.84 -11.65
CA THR A 425 9.83 -12.52 -13.07
C THR A 425 8.90 -11.40 -13.54
N ALA A 426 7.67 -11.33 -13.02
CA ALA A 426 6.73 -10.25 -13.31
C ALA A 426 7.18 -8.91 -12.69
N SER A 427 7.75 -8.94 -11.48
CA SER A 427 8.28 -7.74 -10.81
C SER A 427 9.53 -7.14 -11.47
N THR A 428 10.22 -7.88 -12.33
CA THR A 428 11.39 -7.38 -13.07
C THR A 428 11.02 -6.70 -14.40
N LYS A 429 9.78 -6.80 -14.88
CA LYS A 429 9.30 -6.15 -16.12
C LYS A 429 8.86 -4.69 -15.97
N ALA A 430 9.13 -4.06 -14.82
CA ALA A 430 9.14 -2.60 -14.67
C ALA A 430 10.60 -2.09 -14.67
N ASN A 431 11.37 -2.47 -15.69
CA ASN A 431 12.81 -2.27 -15.81
C ASN A 431 13.17 -1.10 -16.74
N ALA A 432 14.39 -0.59 -16.60
CA ALA A 432 14.94 0.67 -17.11
C ALA A 432 14.61 1.10 -18.56
N SER A 433 14.11 0.20 -19.42
CA SER A 433 13.60 0.54 -20.75
C SER A 433 12.41 1.50 -20.72
N ASP A 434 11.49 1.36 -19.75
CA ASP A 434 10.32 2.23 -19.64
C ASP A 434 10.70 3.62 -19.10
N LEU A 435 11.68 3.66 -18.19
CA LEU A 435 12.29 4.90 -17.72
C LEU A 435 13.06 5.62 -18.85
N SER A 436 13.72 4.84 -19.73
CA SER A 436 14.41 5.37 -20.91
C SER A 436 13.43 5.95 -21.94
N ALA A 437 12.22 5.39 -22.05
CA ALA A 437 11.17 5.91 -22.93
C ALA A 437 10.59 7.24 -22.43
N LEU A 438 10.40 7.40 -21.11
CA LEU A 438 9.98 8.67 -20.50
C LEU A 438 11.07 9.75 -20.57
N GLN A 439 12.35 9.36 -20.44
CA GLN A 439 13.50 10.24 -20.54
C GLN A 439 13.74 10.76 -21.97
N ASN A 440 13.24 10.05 -22.98
CA ASN A 440 13.28 10.46 -24.39
C ASN A 440 12.09 11.36 -24.81
N SER A 441 11.06 11.54 -23.97
CA SER A 441 9.89 12.40 -24.26
C SER A 441 9.92 13.80 -23.62
N ALA A 442 10.94 14.14 -22.81
CA ALA A 442 11.08 15.44 -22.15
C ALA A 442 12.24 16.26 -22.74
N LEU A 443 12.08 17.60 -22.84
CA LEU A 443 13.14 18.54 -23.22
C LEU A 443 14.38 18.32 -22.35
N GLN A 444 15.49 17.90 -22.95
CA GLN A 444 16.69 17.51 -22.22
C GLN A 444 17.48 18.73 -21.73
N LEU A 445 17.82 18.76 -20.43
CA LEU A 445 18.81 19.67 -19.85
C LEU A 445 20.20 19.04 -19.94
N ILE A 446 21.11 19.69 -20.68
CA ILE A 446 22.49 19.24 -20.87
C ILE A 446 23.49 20.35 -20.54
N ASN A 447 24.75 20.00 -20.29
CA ASN A 447 25.83 20.99 -20.15
C ASN A 447 26.33 21.41 -21.54
N GLY A 448 26.57 22.70 -21.71
CA GLY A 448 27.22 23.26 -22.89
C GLY A 448 28.75 23.16 -22.81
N ASN A 449 29.42 23.08 -23.97
CA ASN A 449 30.87 22.93 -24.07
C ASN A 449 31.58 24.23 -24.46
N SER A 450 32.88 24.28 -24.19
CA SER A 450 33.73 25.39 -24.66
C SER A 450 33.82 25.37 -26.19
N GLY A 451 33.74 26.54 -26.82
CA GLY A 451 33.80 26.65 -28.29
C GLY A 451 32.48 26.45 -29.03
N ASP A 452 31.41 26.08 -28.32
CA ASP A 452 30.08 25.86 -28.91
C ASP A 452 29.61 27.08 -29.71
N ASP A 453 29.06 26.84 -30.90
CA ASP A 453 28.34 27.84 -31.67
C ASP A 453 26.84 27.66 -31.46
N ILE A 454 26.24 28.55 -30.67
CA ILE A 454 24.86 28.39 -30.21
C ILE A 454 23.82 28.56 -31.33
N LEU A 455 24.18 29.21 -32.44
CA LEU A 455 23.32 29.37 -33.61
C LEU A 455 23.48 28.22 -34.62
N SER A 456 24.41 27.29 -34.37
CA SER A 456 24.60 26.07 -35.17
C SER A 456 23.69 24.92 -34.73
N PHE A 457 23.17 24.96 -33.50
CA PHE A 457 22.33 23.89 -32.97
C PHE A 457 21.02 23.77 -33.77
N ARG A 458 20.62 22.51 -34.02
CA ARG A 458 19.39 22.12 -34.73
C ARG A 458 18.65 21.05 -33.93
N ASP A 459 18.38 21.37 -32.67
CA ASP A 459 17.69 20.47 -31.74
C ASP A 459 16.80 21.23 -30.75
N GLU A 460 16.02 20.46 -29.98
CA GLU A 460 15.10 20.93 -28.95
C GLU A 460 15.67 20.61 -27.56
N LYS A 461 16.55 21.49 -27.05
CA LYS A 461 17.28 21.25 -25.79
C LYS A 461 17.49 22.52 -24.99
N ILE A 462 17.71 22.33 -23.68
CA ILE A 462 18.19 23.37 -22.77
C ILE A 462 19.66 23.07 -22.46
N ARG A 463 20.53 24.04 -22.69
CA ARG A 463 21.97 23.95 -22.42
C ARG A 463 22.35 24.91 -21.30
N ARG A 464 23.01 24.41 -20.26
CA ARG A 464 23.60 25.22 -19.20
C ARG A 464 25.08 25.44 -19.47
N TYR A 465 25.51 26.69 -19.51
CA TYR A 465 26.92 27.07 -19.57
C TYR A 465 27.31 27.64 -18.20
N SER A 466 28.36 27.10 -17.59
CA SER A 466 28.84 27.51 -16.27
C SER A 466 30.37 27.60 -16.27
N ASN A 467 30.90 28.81 -16.25
CA ASN A 467 32.33 29.13 -16.35
C ASN A 467 33.00 28.58 -17.63
N VAL A 468 32.23 28.49 -18.71
CA VAL A 468 32.69 27.97 -20.00
C VAL A 468 33.15 29.12 -20.90
N SER A 469 34.33 29.00 -21.50
CA SER A 469 34.93 30.03 -22.37
C SER A 469 34.70 29.74 -23.86
N ASN A 470 34.88 30.76 -24.71
CA ASN A 470 34.87 30.67 -26.19
C ASN A 470 33.54 30.26 -26.86
N VAL A 471 32.40 30.39 -26.19
CA VAL A 471 31.09 30.18 -26.82
C VAL A 471 30.86 31.26 -27.87
N LYS A 472 30.51 30.86 -29.10
CA LYS A 472 30.38 31.72 -30.28
C LYS A 472 28.93 32.17 -30.49
N ASN A 473 28.76 33.26 -31.24
CA ASN A 473 27.46 33.84 -31.60
C ASN A 473 26.54 34.20 -30.42
N LEU A 474 27.13 34.52 -29.26
CA LEU A 474 26.41 35.08 -28.12
C LEU A 474 25.84 36.47 -28.44
N PRO A 475 24.71 36.85 -27.82
CA PRO A 475 24.26 38.24 -27.83
C PRO A 475 25.27 39.16 -27.13
N SER A 476 25.11 40.48 -27.26
CA SER A 476 25.94 41.47 -26.55
C SER A 476 25.60 41.54 -25.06
N MET A 477 25.82 40.43 -24.35
CA MET A 477 25.61 40.28 -22.91
C MET A 477 26.90 40.57 -22.15
N ALA A 478 26.77 41.10 -20.92
CA ALA A 478 27.92 41.27 -20.03
C ALA A 478 28.52 39.89 -19.67
N ASN A 479 29.84 39.83 -19.46
CA ASN A 479 30.55 38.60 -19.07
C ASN A 479 29.84 37.90 -17.89
N SER A 480 29.11 36.83 -18.19
CA SER A 480 28.31 36.09 -17.21
C SER A 480 29.04 34.80 -16.85
N SER A 481 29.20 34.53 -15.56
CA SER A 481 29.82 33.28 -15.09
C SER A 481 28.94 32.07 -15.37
N TRP A 482 27.66 32.27 -15.66
CA TRP A 482 26.78 31.23 -16.18
C TRP A 482 25.63 31.83 -17.01
N PHE A 483 25.07 31.03 -17.91
CA PHE A 483 23.88 31.36 -18.69
C PHE A 483 23.21 30.09 -19.23
N TYR A 484 21.95 30.22 -19.64
CA TYR A 484 21.20 29.15 -20.30
C TYR A 484 20.95 29.47 -21.76
N VAL A 485 21.00 28.45 -22.61
CA VAL A 485 20.63 28.52 -24.02
C VAL A 485 19.51 27.52 -24.25
N VAL A 486 18.35 28.00 -24.68
CA VAL A 486 17.22 27.18 -25.10
C VAL A 486 17.18 27.20 -26.61
N THR A 487 17.32 26.03 -27.23
CA THR A 487 17.16 25.86 -28.67
C THR A 487 15.83 25.18 -28.95
N HIS A 488 15.04 25.77 -29.83
CA HIS A 488 13.82 25.17 -30.33
C HIS A 488 13.78 25.43 -31.83
N THR A 489 14.40 24.52 -32.58
CA THR A 489 14.60 24.68 -34.02
C THR A 489 14.27 23.38 -34.74
N SER A 490 13.49 23.48 -35.82
CA SER A 490 13.10 22.36 -36.67
C SER A 490 13.01 22.82 -38.13
N GLN A 491 13.60 22.04 -39.04
CA GLN A 491 13.49 22.23 -40.50
C GLN A 491 13.75 23.66 -41.03
N GLY A 492 14.71 24.38 -40.45
CA GLY A 492 15.08 25.73 -40.88
C GLY A 492 14.23 26.86 -40.30
N TRP A 493 13.41 26.56 -39.30
CA TRP A 493 12.59 27.51 -38.56
C TRP A 493 12.79 27.32 -37.04
N GLY A 494 12.59 28.38 -36.26
CA GLY A 494 12.60 28.29 -34.80
C GLY A 494 13.25 29.48 -34.13
N ASN A 495 13.75 29.28 -32.92
CA ASN A 495 14.48 30.31 -32.19
C ASN A 495 15.56 29.73 -31.28
N VAL A 496 16.52 30.58 -30.93
CA VAL A 496 17.45 30.39 -29.83
C VAL A 496 17.21 31.51 -28.83
N THR A 497 17.04 31.13 -27.57
CA THR A 497 16.85 32.06 -26.46
C THR A 497 18.02 31.92 -25.48
N VAL A 498 18.65 33.03 -25.14
CA VAL A 498 19.72 33.11 -24.13
C VAL A 498 19.17 33.84 -22.91
N ILE A 499 19.34 33.19 -21.75
CA ILE A 499 18.98 33.73 -20.44
C ILE A 499 20.29 33.92 -19.67
N SER A 500 20.68 35.17 -19.47
CA SER A 500 21.94 35.54 -18.81
C SER A 500 21.76 35.79 -17.31
N GLN A 501 22.88 35.81 -16.58
CA GLN A 501 22.94 35.98 -15.12
C GLN A 501 22.33 37.30 -14.63
N ASP A 502 22.31 38.32 -15.47
CA ASP A 502 21.77 39.67 -15.21
C ASP A 502 20.26 39.77 -15.50
N ASN A 503 19.54 38.64 -15.55
CA ASN A 503 18.12 38.56 -15.89
C ASN A 503 17.76 39.20 -17.25
N CYS A 504 18.73 39.31 -18.16
CA CYS A 504 18.45 39.71 -19.53
C CYS A 504 18.03 38.50 -20.36
N TYR A 505 17.00 38.69 -21.18
CA TYR A 505 16.49 37.71 -22.11
C TYR A 505 16.80 38.17 -23.52
N TRP A 506 17.51 37.33 -24.26
CA TRP A 506 17.88 37.58 -25.65
C TRP A 506 17.29 36.49 -26.52
N GLN A 507 16.65 36.89 -27.62
CA GLN A 507 16.10 35.94 -28.57
C GLN A 507 16.63 36.23 -29.97
N ASN A 508 16.93 35.16 -30.72
CA ASN A 508 17.25 35.23 -32.14
C ASN A 508 16.38 34.20 -32.87
N SER A 509 15.67 34.64 -33.90
CA SER A 509 14.74 33.78 -34.64
C SER A 509 15.40 33.25 -35.90
N LEU A 510 15.18 31.97 -36.19
CA LEU A 510 15.56 31.33 -37.45
C LEU A 510 14.34 31.32 -38.35
N ASN A 511 14.44 31.99 -39.50
CA ASN A 511 13.37 32.10 -40.49
C ASN A 511 13.92 31.67 -41.85
N GLY A 512 13.49 30.52 -42.37
CA GLY A 512 13.94 30.01 -43.67
C GLY A 512 15.45 29.80 -43.77
N ASN A 513 16.08 29.23 -42.73
CA ASN A 513 17.53 29.08 -42.55
C ASN A 513 18.35 30.38 -42.36
N ALA A 514 17.70 31.55 -42.26
CA ALA A 514 18.36 32.81 -41.95
C ALA A 514 18.08 33.26 -40.51
N TRP A 515 19.13 33.65 -39.78
CA TRP A 515 18.99 34.24 -38.44
C TRP A 515 18.63 35.71 -38.54
N THR A 516 17.62 36.15 -37.78
CA THR A 516 17.11 37.53 -37.82
C THR A 516 17.96 38.53 -37.03
N GLY A 517 18.86 38.03 -36.17
CA GLY A 517 19.66 38.85 -35.26
C GLY A 517 19.11 38.83 -33.83
N TRP A 518 19.95 39.24 -32.87
CA TRP A 518 19.62 39.23 -31.45
C TRP A 518 18.72 40.41 -31.06
N VAL A 519 17.64 40.13 -30.34
CA VAL A 519 16.76 41.11 -29.73
C VAL A 519 16.81 40.97 -28.22
N LYS A 520 17.08 42.07 -27.49
CA LYS A 520 16.99 42.15 -26.02
C LYS A 520 15.56 42.49 -25.62
N HIS A 521 14.99 41.77 -24.66
CA HIS A 521 13.72 42.16 -24.03
C HIS A 521 13.96 43.17 -22.90
N THR A 522 13.20 44.26 -22.89
CA THR A 522 13.34 45.41 -21.96
C THR A 522 12.95 45.05 -20.53
N THR A 523 13.69 45.55 -19.54
CA THR A 523 13.40 45.37 -18.11
C THR A 523 12.75 46.61 -17.47
N SER A 524 12.21 46.49 -16.26
CA SER A 524 11.68 47.65 -15.50
C SER A 524 12.76 48.70 -15.18
N THR A 525 14.00 48.28 -14.97
CA THR A 525 15.15 49.17 -14.72
C THR A 525 15.49 50.04 -15.92
N ASP A 526 15.39 49.49 -17.14
CA ASP A 526 15.64 50.25 -18.38
C ASP A 526 14.64 51.43 -18.52
N VAL A 527 13.38 51.22 -18.11
CA VAL A 527 12.33 52.26 -18.12
C VAL A 527 12.62 53.36 -17.09
N THR A 528 13.08 53.00 -15.88
CA THR A 528 13.43 53.99 -14.84
C THR A 528 14.59 54.89 -15.26
N ASN A 529 15.60 54.36 -15.94
CA ASN A 529 16.76 55.15 -16.37
C ASN A 529 16.40 56.22 -17.41
N LEU A 530 15.50 55.90 -18.34
CA LEU A 530 14.97 56.86 -19.31
C LEU A 530 14.24 58.04 -18.63
N GLN A 531 13.46 57.75 -17.58
CA GLN A 531 12.73 58.78 -16.83
C GLN A 531 13.68 59.79 -16.15
N ASN A 532 14.80 59.32 -15.60
CA ASN A 532 15.78 60.17 -14.94
C ASN A 532 16.50 61.13 -15.91
N GLN A 533 16.78 60.68 -17.13
CA GLN A 533 17.43 61.51 -18.16
C GLN A 533 16.56 62.69 -18.59
N ILE A 534 15.23 62.49 -18.65
CA ILE A 534 14.27 63.55 -19.00
C ILE A 534 14.27 64.66 -17.94
N ASN A 535 14.27 64.29 -16.65
CA ASN A 535 14.21 65.23 -15.54
C ASN A 535 15.43 66.17 -15.48
N ALA A 536 16.62 65.68 -15.83
CA ALA A 536 17.85 66.47 -15.80
C ALA A 536 17.85 67.63 -16.82
N LYS A 537 17.30 67.41 -18.02
CA LYS A 537 17.28 68.42 -19.09
C LYS A 537 16.41 69.64 -18.75
N LEU A 538 15.38 69.47 -17.93
CA LEU A 538 14.48 70.56 -17.53
C LEU A 538 15.14 71.61 -16.62
N ASN A 539 16.19 71.23 -15.87
CA ASN A 539 16.83 72.10 -14.89
C ASN A 539 17.82 73.11 -15.50
N PHE A 540 18.42 72.78 -16.64
CA PHE A 540 19.42 73.62 -17.31
C PHE A 540 18.83 74.94 -17.84
N VAL A 541 17.60 74.91 -18.37
CA VAL A 541 16.93 76.09 -18.97
C VAL A 541 16.70 77.23 -17.94
N ARG A 542 16.63 76.92 -16.65
CA ARG A 542 16.36 77.91 -15.60
C ARG A 542 17.57 78.77 -15.21
N GLN A 543 18.79 78.36 -15.57
CA GLN A 543 20.03 78.98 -15.07
C GLN A 543 20.53 80.14 -15.95
N ASP A 544 20.16 80.16 -17.22
CA ASP A 544 20.67 81.10 -18.23
C ASP A 544 20.07 82.53 -18.12
N ALA A 545 18.94 82.69 -17.42
CA ALA A 545 18.24 83.98 -17.30
C ALA A 545 18.91 84.99 -16.34
N ALA A 546 20.00 84.64 -15.65
CA ALA A 546 20.53 85.38 -14.51
C ALA A 546 21.74 86.33 -14.77
N THR A 547 22.25 86.47 -16.01
CA THR A 547 23.62 87.00 -16.26
C THR A 547 23.76 88.32 -17.08
N ALA A 548 22.71 89.14 -17.30
CA ALA A 548 22.80 90.34 -18.16
C ALA A 548 23.35 91.63 -17.46
N ILE A 549 24.29 92.36 -18.11
CA ILE A 549 25.02 93.58 -17.64
C ILE A 549 24.17 94.89 -17.79
N VAL A 550 24.31 95.85 -16.85
CA VAL A 550 23.64 97.18 -16.86
C VAL A 550 24.68 98.31 -17.04
N HIS A 551 24.43 99.25 -17.96
CA HIS A 551 25.30 100.38 -18.31
C HIS A 551 24.90 101.70 -17.61
N ASP A 552 25.80 102.70 -17.60
CA ASP A 552 25.49 104.09 -17.20
C ASP A 552 24.82 104.85 -18.36
N PHE A 553 23.95 105.83 -18.06
CA PHE A 553 23.21 106.56 -19.08
C PHE A 553 24.14 107.47 -19.90
N PRO A 554 24.10 107.45 -21.25
CA PRO A 554 25.03 108.25 -22.05
C PRO A 554 24.80 109.75 -21.87
N THR A 555 25.84 110.51 -21.50
CA THR A 555 25.75 111.95 -21.18
C THR A 555 25.54 112.85 -22.39
N ASN A 556 25.73 112.34 -23.60
CA ASN A 556 25.51 113.03 -24.88
C ASN A 556 24.08 112.92 -25.42
N ILE A 557 23.21 112.15 -24.74
CA ILE A 557 21.81 111.97 -25.15
C ILE A 557 20.95 113.03 -24.47
N ASN A 558 20.34 113.91 -25.27
CA ASN A 558 19.43 114.96 -24.82
C ASN A 558 17.95 114.69 -25.19
N ASP A 559 17.67 113.58 -25.88
CA ASP A 559 16.33 113.12 -26.24
C ASP A 559 16.27 111.61 -26.08
N LEU A 560 15.37 111.13 -25.23
CA LEU A 560 15.31 109.72 -24.84
C LEU A 560 14.89 108.80 -26.00
N ASP A 561 14.24 109.33 -27.03
CA ASP A 561 13.89 108.59 -28.24
C ASP A 561 15.13 108.12 -29.01
N LYS A 562 16.29 108.75 -28.76
CA LYS A 562 17.58 108.43 -29.40
C LYS A 562 18.46 107.48 -28.59
N LEU A 563 17.97 106.98 -27.45
CA LEU A 563 18.74 106.06 -26.64
C LEU A 563 19.01 104.75 -27.41
N PRO A 564 20.26 104.24 -27.47
CA PRO A 564 20.58 102.96 -28.09
C PRO A 564 19.97 101.79 -27.32
N GLU A 565 19.95 100.60 -27.94
CA GLU A 565 19.58 99.37 -27.24
C GLU A 565 20.49 99.14 -26.03
N GLY A 566 19.92 98.64 -24.93
CA GLY A 566 20.64 98.31 -23.72
C GLY A 566 19.85 98.63 -22.46
N ARG A 567 20.46 98.30 -21.32
CA ARG A 567 19.94 98.63 -19.99
C ARG A 567 20.80 99.73 -19.40
N TYR A 568 20.19 100.86 -19.06
CA TYR A 568 20.88 102.06 -18.64
C TYR A 568 20.39 102.51 -17.27
N ASN A 569 21.30 102.90 -16.39
CA ASN A 569 20.97 103.59 -15.16
C ASN A 569 21.23 105.09 -15.33
N THR A 570 20.33 105.95 -14.87
CA THR A 570 20.44 107.41 -15.06
C THR A 570 21.15 108.13 -13.90
N ARG A 571 21.76 107.37 -12.97
CA ARG A 571 22.35 107.90 -11.72
C ARG A 571 23.51 108.85 -11.97
N ASN A 572 24.20 108.66 -13.09
CA ASN A 572 25.34 109.46 -13.50
C ASN A 572 24.95 110.87 -14.02
N LEU A 573 23.67 111.18 -14.16
CA LEU A 573 23.17 112.52 -14.53
C LEU A 573 22.84 113.39 -13.30
N SER A 574 22.98 114.70 -13.44
CA SER A 574 22.46 115.65 -12.44
C SER A 574 20.93 115.78 -12.55
N PRO A 575 20.20 116.20 -11.49
CA PRO A 575 18.76 116.40 -11.55
C PRO A 575 18.34 117.35 -12.67
N ASP A 576 19.09 118.44 -12.86
CA ASP A 576 18.81 119.42 -13.92
C ASP A 576 19.08 118.84 -15.30
N ALA A 577 20.17 118.06 -15.46
CA ALA A 577 20.48 117.36 -16.71
C ALA A 577 19.40 116.32 -17.06
N TRP A 578 18.95 115.52 -16.09
CA TRP A 578 17.86 114.56 -16.27
C TRP A 578 16.55 115.27 -16.64
N ASN A 579 16.21 116.35 -15.94
CA ASN A 579 14.99 117.11 -16.20
C ASN A 579 14.97 117.80 -17.56
N ALA A 580 16.14 118.11 -18.12
CA ALA A 580 16.31 118.70 -19.44
C ALA A 580 16.22 117.68 -20.60
N ILE A 581 16.27 116.37 -20.34
CA ILE A 581 16.14 115.34 -21.38
C ILE A 581 14.71 115.34 -21.94
N LYS A 582 14.61 115.48 -23.26
CA LYS A 582 13.33 115.46 -23.98
C LYS A 582 12.75 114.04 -24.00
N ASN A 583 11.41 113.94 -23.99
CA ASN A 583 10.65 112.69 -24.03
C ASN A 583 10.95 111.71 -22.89
N ARG A 584 11.46 112.21 -21.75
CA ARG A 584 11.65 111.39 -20.55
C ARG A 584 10.31 110.97 -19.92
N PRO A 585 10.23 109.81 -19.26
CA PRO A 585 9.11 109.47 -18.41
C PRO A 585 9.12 110.31 -17.14
N ASP A 586 7.97 110.37 -16.47
CA ASP A 586 7.81 111.05 -15.18
C ASP A 586 8.37 110.19 -14.03
N ILE A 587 9.69 110.01 -14.07
CA ILE A 587 10.49 109.36 -13.03
C ILE A 587 11.62 110.30 -12.60
N ASP A 588 12.13 110.10 -11.38
CA ASP A 588 13.30 110.83 -10.88
C ASP A 588 14.60 110.40 -11.58
N LYS A 589 15.71 111.07 -11.26
CA LYS A 589 17.04 110.81 -11.86
C LYS A 589 17.68 109.47 -11.47
N TYR A 590 17.05 108.66 -10.62
CA TYR A 590 17.52 107.33 -10.23
C TYR A 590 16.79 106.25 -11.03
N GLY A 591 16.48 106.55 -12.29
CA GLY A 591 15.78 105.68 -13.21
C GLY A 591 16.66 104.54 -13.75
N MET A 592 16.04 103.40 -14.00
CA MET A 592 16.56 102.38 -14.88
C MET A 592 15.72 102.37 -16.15
N ILE A 593 16.41 102.41 -17.31
CA ILE A 593 15.79 102.47 -18.62
C ILE A 593 16.29 101.29 -19.43
N ILE A 594 15.37 100.45 -19.85
CA ILE A 594 15.63 99.35 -20.77
C ILE A 594 15.12 99.81 -22.12
N CYS A 595 16.04 99.91 -23.07
CA CYS A 595 15.72 100.20 -24.45
C CYS A 595 16.00 98.93 -25.25
N TYR A 596 15.00 98.48 -25.99
CA TYR A 596 15.15 97.47 -27.02
C TYR A 596 14.82 98.12 -28.35
N ARG A 597 15.71 98.00 -29.34
CA ARG A 597 15.50 98.56 -30.67
C ARG A 597 15.96 97.55 -31.71
N GLU A 598 15.03 97.14 -32.56
CA GLU A 598 15.31 96.33 -33.74
C GLU A 598 14.92 97.16 -34.95
N GLU A 599 15.93 97.75 -35.61
CA GLU A 599 15.75 98.66 -36.75
C GLU A 599 14.84 99.88 -36.44
N ALA A 600 13.65 99.93 -37.03
CA ALA A 600 12.69 101.04 -36.89
C ALA A 600 11.62 100.79 -35.80
N ASP A 601 11.56 99.59 -35.23
CA ASP A 601 10.59 99.23 -34.19
C ASP A 601 11.30 98.92 -32.87
N GLY A 602 10.62 99.16 -31.75
CA GLY A 602 11.24 98.94 -30.46
C GLY A 602 10.34 99.27 -29.29
N TRP A 603 10.88 99.11 -28.09
CA TRP A 603 10.18 99.48 -26.88
C TRP A 603 11.14 100.00 -25.83
N GLN A 604 10.60 100.86 -24.98
CA GLN A 604 11.30 101.34 -23.82
C GLN A 604 10.48 101.09 -22.57
N LEU A 605 11.17 100.59 -21.55
CA LEU A 605 10.66 100.42 -20.20
C LEU A 605 11.50 101.27 -19.27
N ALA A 606 10.85 102.07 -18.42
CA ALA A 606 11.54 102.96 -17.50
C ALA A 606 10.90 102.90 -16.12
N PHE A 607 11.72 102.86 -15.08
CA PHE A 607 11.24 102.83 -13.70
C PHE A 607 12.23 103.49 -12.76
N SER A 608 11.73 104.17 -11.73
CA SER A 608 12.60 104.73 -10.69
C SER A 608 13.11 103.62 -9.77
N THR A 609 14.40 103.63 -9.45
CA THR A 609 14.97 102.78 -8.40
C THR A 609 14.75 103.36 -6.99
N ASN A 610 14.36 104.64 -6.87
CA ASN A 610 14.00 105.27 -5.59
C ASN A 610 12.49 105.21 -5.30
N HIS A 611 11.67 105.12 -6.35
CA HIS A 611 10.23 104.91 -6.27
C HIS A 611 9.87 103.69 -7.14
N PRO A 612 10.16 102.46 -6.69
CA PRO A 612 10.02 101.23 -7.49
C PRO A 612 8.57 100.87 -7.85
N THR A 613 7.59 101.65 -7.39
CA THR A 613 6.16 101.48 -7.65
C THR A 613 5.67 102.25 -8.87
N THR A 614 6.52 103.10 -9.48
CA THR A 614 6.22 103.87 -10.69
C THR A 614 7.00 103.33 -11.88
N MET A 615 6.34 102.46 -12.66
CA MET A 615 6.88 101.95 -13.93
C MET A 615 6.14 102.57 -15.10
N TYR A 616 6.89 102.90 -16.15
CA TYR A 616 6.38 103.45 -17.40
C TYR A 616 6.87 102.60 -18.56
N PHE A 617 6.00 102.37 -19.53
CA PHE A 617 6.36 101.70 -20.77
C PHE A 617 5.87 102.49 -21.97
N ARG A 618 6.54 102.33 -23.10
CA ARG A 618 6.09 102.81 -24.41
C ARG A 618 6.70 101.97 -25.52
N GLY A 619 5.98 101.86 -26.64
CA GLY A 619 6.49 101.29 -27.88
C GLY A 619 6.87 102.37 -28.90
N ALA A 620 7.79 102.04 -29.80
CA ALA A 620 8.02 102.73 -31.06
C ALA A 620 7.52 101.86 -32.21
N GLY A 621 6.67 102.43 -33.05
CA GLY A 621 6.30 101.87 -34.35
C GLY A 621 6.82 102.82 -35.43
N GLY A 622 7.91 102.45 -36.10
CA GLY A 622 8.69 103.38 -36.93
C GLY A 622 9.44 104.47 -36.12
N ALA A 623 9.87 105.55 -36.79
CA ALA A 623 10.77 106.57 -36.22
C ALA A 623 10.20 107.44 -35.06
N THR A 624 9.04 107.08 -34.49
CA THR A 624 8.35 107.88 -33.46
C THR A 624 7.88 106.98 -32.30
N TYR A 625 8.19 107.38 -31.06
CA TYR A 625 7.70 106.70 -29.86
C TYR A 625 6.28 107.13 -29.49
N SER A 626 5.49 106.18 -28.99
CA SER A 626 4.19 106.46 -28.35
C SER A 626 4.40 107.20 -27.01
N PRO A 627 3.39 107.93 -26.49
CA PRO A 627 3.45 108.53 -25.16
C PRO A 627 3.72 107.48 -24.08
N TRP A 628 4.42 107.87 -23.01
CA TRP A 628 4.66 106.99 -21.87
C TRP A 628 3.34 106.61 -21.20
N GLN A 629 3.12 105.30 -21.06
CA GLN A 629 2.00 104.76 -20.31
C GLN A 629 2.48 104.36 -18.91
N LYS A 630 1.82 104.89 -17.88
CA LYS A 630 2.07 104.54 -16.48
C LYS A 630 1.40 103.20 -16.17
N LEU A 631 2.16 102.29 -15.56
CA LEU A 631 1.64 101.04 -15.02
C LEU A 631 1.12 101.33 -13.60
N GLU A 632 -0.21 101.32 -13.40
CA GLU A 632 -0.79 101.50 -12.05
C GLU A 632 -0.71 100.21 -11.22
N GLN A 633 -0.44 100.35 -9.93
CA GLN A 633 -0.27 99.24 -8.99
C GLN A 633 -1.64 98.58 -8.71
N VAL A 634 -1.79 97.29 -9.00
CA VAL A 634 -2.68 96.45 -8.15
C VAL A 634 -2.12 96.59 -6.74
N ASP A 635 -2.95 96.86 -5.72
CA ASP A 635 -2.51 96.99 -4.31
C ASP A 635 -1.91 95.66 -3.82
N VAL A 636 -0.66 95.41 -4.19
CA VAL A 636 0.04 94.18 -3.89
C VAL A 636 0.21 94.07 -2.40
N SER A 637 0.34 95.17 -1.65
CA SER A 637 0.55 95.17 -0.20
C SER A 637 -0.71 94.79 0.59
N GLY A 638 -1.87 95.35 0.23
CA GLY A 638 -3.16 94.95 0.81
C GLY A 638 -3.59 93.56 0.33
N LEU A 639 -3.23 93.18 -0.90
CA LEU A 639 -3.39 91.81 -1.38
C LEU A 639 -2.43 90.87 -0.64
N LEU A 640 -1.19 91.25 -0.36
CA LEU A 640 -0.20 90.44 0.36
C LEU A 640 -0.57 90.30 1.82
N ALA A 641 -1.10 91.34 2.47
CA ALA A 641 -1.59 91.28 3.84
C ALA A 641 -2.81 90.34 3.91
N LYS A 642 -3.77 90.48 2.99
CA LYS A 642 -4.92 89.57 2.90
C LYS A 642 -4.53 88.14 2.52
N ILE A 643 -3.54 87.96 1.64
CA ILE A 643 -2.99 86.65 1.27
C ILE A 643 -2.21 86.07 2.44
N THR A 644 -1.47 86.87 3.20
CA THR A 644 -0.69 86.41 4.35
C THR A 644 -1.60 86.06 5.51
N ASP A 645 -2.63 86.86 5.81
CA ASP A 645 -3.64 86.54 6.80
C ASP A 645 -4.52 85.36 6.35
N ALA A 646 -4.91 85.29 5.08
CA ALA A 646 -5.62 84.12 4.54
C ALA A 646 -4.74 82.87 4.56
N LYS A 647 -3.43 82.98 4.31
CA LYS A 647 -2.48 81.87 4.34
C LYS A 647 -2.18 81.44 5.78
N ASN A 648 -2.07 82.37 6.73
CA ASN A 648 -1.91 82.06 8.14
C ASN A 648 -3.19 81.46 8.72
N THR A 649 -4.35 81.99 8.39
CA THR A 649 -5.66 81.45 8.76
C THR A 649 -5.90 80.09 8.11
N ALA A 650 -5.55 79.91 6.83
CA ALA A 650 -5.63 78.64 6.14
C ALA A 650 -4.59 77.62 6.66
N THR A 651 -3.41 78.06 7.09
CA THR A 651 -2.40 77.18 7.71
C THR A 651 -2.84 76.75 9.10
N GLN A 652 -3.41 77.65 9.90
CA GLN A 652 -3.96 77.30 11.21
C GLN A 652 -5.24 76.48 11.08
N ALA A 653 -6.08 76.73 10.07
CA ALA A 653 -7.25 75.93 9.75
C ALA A 653 -6.85 74.57 9.18
N SER A 654 -5.79 74.48 8.36
CA SER A 654 -5.23 73.21 7.89
C SER A 654 -4.60 72.47 9.05
N GLN A 655 -3.82 73.09 9.93
CA GLN A 655 -3.28 72.43 11.11
C GLN A 655 -4.36 72.01 12.10
N LYS A 656 -5.42 72.81 12.30
CA LYS A 656 -6.59 72.40 13.10
C LYS A 656 -7.41 71.32 12.39
N ALA A 657 -7.55 71.38 11.07
CA ALA A 657 -8.24 70.37 10.29
C ALA A 657 -7.44 69.08 10.25
N ASP A 658 -6.13 69.11 10.08
CA ASP A 658 -5.21 67.99 10.13
C ASP A 658 -5.16 67.43 11.54
N ASN A 659 -5.10 68.26 12.59
CA ASN A 659 -5.17 67.77 13.98
C ASN A 659 -6.56 67.22 14.34
N ALA A 660 -7.65 67.80 13.83
CA ALA A 660 -9.00 67.29 14.02
C ALA A 660 -9.28 66.05 13.18
N ASN A 661 -8.75 65.97 11.97
CA ASN A 661 -8.82 64.84 11.04
C ASN A 661 -7.94 63.70 11.55
N ASN A 662 -6.76 63.98 12.11
CA ASN A 662 -5.91 62.99 12.78
C ASN A 662 -6.52 62.54 14.12
N ASN A 663 -7.20 63.40 14.88
CA ASN A 663 -7.96 62.97 16.07
C ASN A 663 -9.24 62.21 15.72
N ALA A 664 -9.93 62.56 14.64
CA ALA A 664 -11.17 61.92 14.18
C ALA A 664 -10.88 60.60 13.44
N ASN A 665 -9.78 60.51 12.70
CA ASN A 665 -9.34 59.29 12.01
C ASN A 665 -8.49 58.38 12.90
N GLY A 666 -7.87 58.90 13.97
CA GLY A 666 -7.03 58.15 14.89
C GLY A 666 -7.76 57.57 16.11
N ARG A 667 -9.03 57.94 16.36
CA ARG A 667 -9.82 57.42 17.47
C ARG A 667 -11.14 56.85 16.97
N LEU A 668 -11.39 55.57 17.26
CA LEU A 668 -12.76 55.05 17.30
C LEU A 668 -13.50 55.80 18.43
N PRO A 669 -14.71 56.34 18.21
CA PRO A 669 -15.47 57.03 19.26
C PRO A 669 -15.66 56.14 20.48
N LEU A 670 -15.40 56.66 21.68
CA LEU A 670 -15.61 55.93 22.96
C LEU A 670 -17.09 55.60 23.22
N SER A 671 -18.01 56.23 22.49
CA SER A 671 -19.40 55.81 22.39
C SER A 671 -19.93 55.95 20.96
N GLY A 672 -20.43 54.83 20.41
CA GLY A 672 -21.49 54.75 19.39
C GLY A 672 -21.49 55.73 18.22
N GLY A 673 -20.37 55.89 17.50
CA GLY A 673 -20.39 56.52 16.17
C GLY A 673 -20.65 55.49 15.07
N ASN A 674 -21.50 55.84 14.10
CA ASN A 674 -21.69 55.02 12.90
C ASN A 674 -20.46 55.15 11.98
N MET A 675 -19.85 54.03 11.61
CA MET A 675 -18.90 54.01 10.49
C MET A 675 -19.68 54.21 9.19
N ASN A 676 -19.17 55.04 8.27
CA ASN A 676 -19.76 55.18 6.94
C ASN A 676 -19.79 53.82 6.22
N LEU A 677 -20.79 53.59 5.35
CA LEU A 677 -20.93 52.36 4.56
C LEU A 677 -19.61 52.04 3.84
N ARG A 678 -19.08 50.82 4.03
CA ARG A 678 -17.78 50.32 3.50
C ARG A 678 -16.50 50.87 4.15
N SER A 679 -16.55 51.51 5.32
CA SER A 679 -15.33 51.88 6.06
C SER A 679 -14.55 50.64 6.50
N VAL A 680 -13.22 50.67 6.39
CA VAL A 680 -12.31 49.56 6.76
C VAL A 680 -11.29 50.06 7.79
N ILE A 681 -11.04 49.28 8.84
CA ILE A 681 -9.90 49.48 9.74
C ILE A 681 -8.75 48.64 9.19
N ASN A 682 -7.62 49.27 8.86
CA ASN A 682 -6.49 48.59 8.24
C ASN A 682 -5.29 48.57 9.19
N TRP A 683 -4.76 47.37 9.48
CA TRP A 683 -3.51 47.16 10.22
C TRP A 683 -2.44 46.69 9.24
N ASN A 684 -1.43 47.53 8.96
CA ASN A 684 -0.35 47.17 8.03
C ASN A 684 0.73 46.38 8.76
N GLY A 685 0.98 45.14 8.31
CA GLY A 685 2.06 44.29 8.81
C GLY A 685 3.44 44.59 8.22
N GLY A 686 4.46 43.93 8.75
CA GLY A 686 5.81 43.93 8.18
C GLY A 686 5.91 43.08 6.91
N GLY A 687 7.12 42.95 6.36
CA GLY A 687 7.44 42.03 5.27
C GLY A 687 7.19 40.55 5.61
N ILE A 688 7.20 39.69 4.59
CA ILE A 688 6.90 38.24 4.68
C ILE A 688 7.76 37.50 5.73
N ASN A 689 8.96 38.02 6.03
CA ASN A 689 9.92 37.38 6.94
C ASN A 689 10.03 38.06 8.31
N ASP A 690 9.27 39.12 8.56
CA ASP A 690 9.54 40.00 9.69
C ASP A 690 9.13 39.36 11.04
N ARG A 691 8.27 38.32 11.00
CA ARG A 691 7.80 37.52 12.16
C ARG A 691 7.50 38.42 13.37
N THR A 692 6.78 39.52 13.11
CA THR A 692 6.62 40.60 14.09
C THR A 692 5.74 40.21 15.27
N GLY A 693 5.16 39.00 15.26
CA GLY A 693 4.12 38.57 16.19
C GLY A 693 2.81 39.29 15.90
N ASN A 694 2.07 39.64 16.95
CA ASN A 694 0.71 40.17 16.87
C ASN A 694 0.64 41.52 16.13
N LEU A 695 -0.01 41.53 14.96
CA LEU A 695 -0.28 42.68 14.11
C LEU A 695 -1.63 43.32 14.42
N GLY A 696 -1.57 44.52 15.01
CA GLY A 696 -2.77 45.32 15.26
C GLY A 696 -3.81 44.60 16.12
N GLY A 697 -5.06 45.04 16.03
CA GLY A 697 -6.17 44.36 16.70
C GLY A 697 -7.00 45.22 17.64
N ILE A 698 -7.91 44.54 18.36
CA ILE A 698 -8.80 45.12 19.36
C ILE A 698 -8.60 44.35 20.67
N THR A 699 -8.41 45.08 21.77
CA THR A 699 -8.27 44.53 23.12
C THR A 699 -9.42 45.02 23.99
N TRP A 700 -10.12 44.09 24.62
CA TRP A 700 -11.09 44.34 25.69
C TRP A 700 -10.45 43.98 27.02
N ASN A 701 -10.40 44.94 27.95
CA ASN A 701 -9.94 44.73 29.32
C ASN A 701 -11.14 44.79 30.25
N GLY A 702 -11.46 43.65 30.87
CA GLY A 702 -12.39 43.55 31.99
C GLY A 702 -11.70 43.86 33.32
N GLY A 703 -12.46 43.71 34.43
CA GLY A 703 -11.92 43.90 35.78
C GLY A 703 -10.95 42.79 36.21
N THR A 704 -11.21 41.56 35.76
CA THR A 704 -10.42 40.36 36.04
C THR A 704 -9.79 39.77 34.78
N ASP A 705 -10.43 39.97 33.62
CA ASP A 705 -10.11 39.25 32.39
C ASP A 705 -9.71 40.18 31.24
N ASN A 706 -9.10 39.61 30.20
CA ASN A 706 -8.94 40.30 28.92
C ASN A 706 -9.28 39.37 27.76
N ALA A 707 -9.72 39.97 26.64
CA ALA A 707 -9.92 39.28 25.38
C ALA A 707 -9.36 40.13 24.24
N ARG A 708 -8.74 39.50 23.25
CA ARG A 708 -8.08 40.19 22.13
C ARG A 708 -8.41 39.54 20.80
N ILE A 709 -8.45 40.36 19.75
CA ILE A 709 -8.47 39.90 18.36
C ILE A 709 -7.32 40.59 17.64
N TYR A 710 -6.41 39.83 17.04
CA TYR A 710 -5.23 40.37 16.35
C TYR A 710 -4.84 39.50 15.14
N GLY A 711 -4.12 40.07 14.18
CA GLY A 711 -3.43 39.26 13.17
C GLY A 711 -2.19 38.62 13.81
N ASP A 712 -1.99 37.33 13.68
CA ASP A 712 -0.80 36.62 14.14
C ASP A 712 0.09 36.29 12.94
N GLN A 713 1.36 36.65 13.03
CA GLN A 713 2.35 36.48 11.97
C GLN A 713 3.53 35.67 12.52
N ASP A 714 3.32 34.36 12.65
CA ASP A 714 4.22 33.42 13.33
C ASP A 714 5.05 32.54 12.37
N GLY A 715 4.77 32.55 11.05
CA GLY A 715 5.46 31.75 10.02
C GLY A 715 5.69 32.47 8.68
N ASN A 716 6.29 31.76 7.72
CA ASN A 716 6.46 32.26 6.36
C ASN A 716 5.10 32.23 5.67
N ASP A 717 4.53 33.40 5.37
CA ASP A 717 3.29 33.62 4.59
C ASP A 717 1.91 33.40 5.23
N ASN A 718 1.82 32.96 6.49
CA ASN A 718 0.55 32.89 7.23
C ASN A 718 0.32 34.15 8.08
N LEU A 719 -0.69 34.94 7.70
CA LEU A 719 -1.33 35.90 8.60
C LEU A 719 -2.62 35.25 9.11
N ASP A 720 -2.58 34.75 10.34
CA ASP A 720 -3.75 34.15 10.98
C ASP A 720 -4.57 35.22 11.71
N LEU A 721 -5.89 35.14 11.71
CA LEU A 721 -6.72 36.00 12.57
C LEU A 721 -6.95 35.28 13.90
N ALA A 722 -6.24 35.71 14.94
CA ALA A 722 -6.30 35.11 16.27
C ALA A 722 -7.41 35.73 17.12
N PHE A 723 -8.17 34.86 17.80
CA PHE A 723 -9.08 35.22 18.89
C PHE A 723 -8.49 34.69 20.20
N ASP A 724 -7.96 35.59 21.02
CA ASP A 724 -7.30 35.27 22.28
C ASP A 724 -8.27 35.57 23.43
N LEU A 725 -8.65 34.51 24.15
CA LEU A 725 -9.68 34.53 25.17
C LEU A 725 -9.11 34.62 26.60
N GLY A 726 -7.80 34.79 26.79
CA GLY A 726 -7.20 34.91 28.13
C GLY A 726 -7.04 33.58 28.88
N ASP A 727 -6.74 33.64 30.19
CA ASP A 727 -5.99 32.60 30.92
C ASP A 727 -6.78 31.80 31.97
N ASP A 728 -8.02 32.16 32.32
CA ASP A 728 -8.69 31.60 33.51
C ASP A 728 -9.91 30.69 33.24
N GLY A 729 -10.29 30.46 31.99
CA GLY A 729 -11.45 29.61 31.69
C GLY A 729 -12.79 30.36 31.52
N SER A 730 -12.85 31.65 31.87
CA SER A 730 -14.11 32.39 32.00
C SER A 730 -14.66 32.98 30.69
N ASN A 731 -13.82 33.01 29.65
CA ASN A 731 -14.14 33.62 28.36
C ASN A 731 -14.44 32.58 27.26
N HIS A 732 -15.38 32.91 26.38
CA HIS A 732 -15.71 32.12 25.19
C HIS A 732 -16.31 33.00 24.09
N PHE A 733 -16.27 32.51 22.84
CA PHE A 733 -16.92 33.18 21.72
C PHE A 733 -18.41 32.78 21.69
N SER A 734 -19.30 33.73 21.95
CA SER A 734 -20.74 33.49 22.15
C SER A 734 -21.58 33.90 20.93
N PHE A 735 -22.32 32.96 20.35
CA PHE A 735 -23.36 33.26 19.36
C PHE A 735 -24.69 33.47 20.09
N ARG A 736 -25.26 34.67 19.98
CA ARG A 736 -26.47 35.06 20.71
C ARG A 736 -27.63 35.42 19.81
N LYS A 737 -28.85 35.03 20.18
CA LYS A 737 -30.11 35.49 19.59
C LYS A 737 -30.89 36.24 20.66
N ASN A 738 -31.11 37.54 20.45
CA ASN A 738 -31.80 38.43 21.40
C ASN A 738 -31.18 38.42 22.82
N GLY A 739 -29.85 38.39 22.91
CA GLY A 739 -29.12 38.41 24.18
C GLY A 739 -28.95 37.04 24.86
N GLN A 740 -29.68 36.01 24.43
CA GLN A 740 -29.48 34.63 24.89
C GLN A 740 -28.43 33.92 24.03
N GLU A 741 -27.53 33.19 24.66
CA GLU A 741 -26.56 32.33 23.97
C GLU A 741 -27.24 31.09 23.38
N ILE A 742 -26.98 30.82 22.12
CA ILE A 742 -27.53 29.67 21.36
C ILE A 742 -26.43 28.72 20.86
N ALA A 743 -25.19 29.18 20.83
CA ALA A 743 -24.00 28.38 20.58
C ALA A 743 -22.78 29.13 21.13
N MET A 744 -21.70 28.42 21.41
CA MET A 744 -20.42 29.00 21.77
C MET A 744 -19.26 28.25 21.13
N ILE A 745 -18.10 28.90 21.06
CA ILE A 745 -16.79 28.26 20.91
C ILE A 745 -16.03 28.50 22.21
N GLY A 746 -15.78 27.43 22.96
CA GLY A 746 -15.02 27.48 24.22
C GLY A 746 -13.51 27.57 24.01
N LEU A 747 -12.76 27.77 25.10
CA LEU A 747 -11.28 27.86 25.09
C LEU A 747 -10.55 26.66 24.47
N ASN A 748 -11.18 25.48 24.49
CA ASN A 748 -10.66 24.27 23.85
C ASN A 748 -11.06 24.13 22.37
N GLY A 749 -11.69 25.14 21.77
CA GLY A 749 -12.19 25.13 20.40
C GLY A 749 -13.51 24.37 20.22
N HIS A 750 -14.17 23.93 21.30
CA HIS A 750 -15.41 23.16 21.21
C HIS A 750 -16.60 24.05 20.81
N PHE A 751 -17.25 23.73 19.69
CA PHE A 751 -18.47 24.37 19.22
C PHE A 751 -19.74 23.67 19.77
N THR A 752 -20.69 24.41 20.33
CA THR A 752 -21.92 23.84 20.92
C THR A 752 -23.19 23.99 20.06
N GLY A 753 -23.08 24.59 18.87
CA GLY A 753 -24.23 24.86 17.99
C GLY A 753 -24.52 23.75 16.97
N THR A 754 -25.51 24.01 16.10
CA THR A 754 -25.81 23.15 14.94
C THR A 754 -24.88 23.47 13.77
N VAL A 755 -24.34 22.45 13.12
CA VAL A 755 -23.49 22.57 11.92
C VAL A 755 -24.28 22.12 10.70
N ASP A 756 -24.34 22.96 9.67
CA ASP A 756 -24.83 22.58 8.33
C ASP A 756 -23.65 22.03 7.51
N TRP A 757 -23.61 20.71 7.37
CA TRP A 757 -22.52 20.00 6.70
C TRP A 757 -22.51 20.16 5.18
N ASP A 758 -23.58 20.65 4.54
CA ASP A 758 -23.61 20.78 3.08
C ASP A 758 -22.77 21.95 2.56
N HIS A 759 -22.46 22.91 3.44
CA HIS A 759 -21.65 24.09 3.13
C HIS A 759 -20.22 24.05 3.71
N ILE A 760 -19.77 22.88 4.20
CA ILE A 760 -18.43 22.68 4.77
C ILE A 760 -17.56 21.85 3.80
N ASN A 761 -16.51 22.47 3.27
CA ASN A 761 -15.45 21.76 2.54
C ASN A 761 -14.59 20.93 3.50
N GLY A 762 -14.19 19.72 3.10
CA GLY A 762 -13.42 18.81 3.95
C GLY A 762 -14.25 18.12 5.03
N LYS A 763 -15.59 18.10 4.91
CA LYS A 763 -16.46 17.34 5.79
C LYS A 763 -16.04 15.87 5.85
N PRO A 764 -16.16 15.20 7.01
CA PRO A 764 -15.89 13.77 7.10
C PRO A 764 -16.68 13.01 6.03
N SER A 765 -15.99 12.26 5.17
CA SER A 765 -16.66 11.45 4.16
C SER A 765 -17.33 10.26 4.84
N PHE A 766 -18.65 10.33 5.03
CA PHE A 766 -19.44 9.19 5.49
C PHE A 766 -19.62 8.14 4.38
N ASN A 767 -19.39 8.52 3.12
CA ASN A 767 -19.29 7.59 1.99
C ASN A 767 -17.84 7.18 1.83
N ASN A 768 -17.46 6.07 2.46
CA ASN A 768 -16.21 5.39 2.15
C ASN A 768 -16.55 4.21 1.22
N PRO A 769 -16.25 4.31 -0.09
CA PRO A 769 -16.53 3.24 -1.06
C PRO A 769 -15.88 1.91 -0.66
N GLU A 770 -14.76 1.96 0.06
CA GLU A 770 -14.08 0.77 0.58
C GLU A 770 -14.86 0.14 1.73
N LEU A 771 -15.53 0.94 2.56
CA LEU A 771 -16.39 0.46 3.63
C LEU A 771 -17.69 -0.10 3.07
N GLU A 772 -18.30 0.56 2.09
CA GLU A 772 -19.47 0.03 1.36
C GLU A 772 -19.15 -1.30 0.66
N SER A 773 -17.98 -1.40 0.02
CA SER A 773 -17.51 -2.65 -0.57
C SER A 773 -17.29 -3.75 0.47
N LYS A 774 -16.74 -3.42 1.65
CA LYS A 774 -16.56 -4.37 2.76
C LYS A 774 -17.91 -4.80 3.35
N ILE A 775 -18.85 -3.89 3.53
CA ILE A 775 -20.21 -4.19 4.02
C ILE A 775 -20.94 -5.10 3.03
N ASN A 776 -20.89 -4.78 1.73
CA ASN A 776 -21.49 -5.60 0.68
C ASN A 776 -20.85 -7.00 0.63
N ASN A 777 -19.53 -7.10 0.79
CA ASN A 777 -18.85 -8.39 0.87
C ASN A 777 -19.26 -9.20 2.10
N VAL A 778 -19.36 -8.57 3.27
CA VAL A 778 -19.82 -9.25 4.49
C VAL A 778 -21.27 -9.71 4.37
N GLN A 779 -22.15 -8.90 3.77
CA GLN A 779 -23.53 -9.27 3.48
C GLN A 779 -23.62 -10.45 2.50
N ASN A 780 -22.80 -10.46 1.44
CA ASN A 780 -22.75 -11.56 0.49
C ASN A 780 -22.26 -12.87 1.14
N ILE A 781 -21.25 -12.79 2.01
CA ILE A 781 -20.75 -13.94 2.78
C ILE A 781 -21.82 -14.45 3.73
N ALA A 782 -22.51 -13.56 4.46
CA ALA A 782 -23.60 -13.93 5.37
C ALA A 782 -24.78 -14.59 4.62
N ASN A 783 -25.18 -14.03 3.48
CA ASN A 783 -26.24 -14.60 2.64
C ASN A 783 -25.86 -15.97 2.07
N SER A 784 -24.60 -16.15 1.64
CA SER A 784 -24.10 -17.44 1.17
C SER A 784 -24.03 -18.47 2.30
N ALA A 785 -23.62 -18.07 3.51
CA ALA A 785 -23.60 -18.93 4.69
C ALA A 785 -25.02 -19.35 5.10
N ASN A 786 -25.98 -18.41 5.15
CA ASN A 786 -27.38 -18.71 5.45
C ASN A 786 -27.98 -19.66 4.40
N SER A 787 -27.73 -19.42 3.11
CA SER A 787 -28.20 -20.31 2.04
C SER A 787 -27.61 -21.73 2.17
N LYS A 788 -26.34 -21.87 2.59
CA LYS A 788 -25.73 -23.18 2.86
C LYS A 788 -26.32 -23.85 4.10
N VAL A 789 -26.60 -23.09 5.16
CA VAL A 789 -27.26 -23.60 6.38
C VAL A 789 -28.68 -24.06 6.05
N ASP A 790 -29.43 -23.31 5.25
CA ASP A 790 -30.77 -23.69 4.77
C ASP A 790 -30.72 -24.93 3.87
N THR A 791 -29.69 -25.05 3.02
CA THR A 791 -29.45 -26.24 2.20
C THR A 791 -29.13 -27.47 3.08
N LEU A 792 -28.34 -27.30 4.14
CA LEU A 792 -28.04 -28.38 5.08
C LEU A 792 -29.27 -28.76 5.93
N ASN A 793 -30.04 -27.78 6.39
CA ASN A 793 -31.28 -28.01 7.12
C ASN A 793 -32.34 -28.69 6.25
N SER A 794 -32.43 -28.36 4.96
CA SER A 794 -33.33 -29.02 4.02
C SER A 794 -32.85 -30.41 3.59
N ALA A 795 -31.54 -30.64 3.48
CA ALA A 795 -30.97 -31.95 3.17
C ALA A 795 -31.19 -33.00 4.28
N PHE A 796 -31.33 -32.57 5.54
CA PHE A 796 -31.52 -33.45 6.71
C PHE A 796 -32.75 -33.07 7.56
N ALA A 797 -33.80 -32.52 6.95
CA ALA A 797 -34.97 -32.04 7.68
C ALA A 797 -35.68 -33.18 8.44
N VAL A 798 -35.70 -33.05 9.78
CA VAL A 798 -36.43 -33.95 10.68
C VAL A 798 -37.68 -33.22 11.18
N HIS A 799 -38.84 -33.67 10.74
CA HIS A 799 -40.15 -33.14 11.12
C HIS A 799 -40.75 -34.01 12.24
N LYS A 800 -41.39 -33.39 13.22
CA LYS A 800 -42.11 -34.09 14.29
C LYS A 800 -43.57 -33.64 14.30
N TYR A 801 -44.48 -34.60 14.15
CA TYR A 801 -45.91 -34.36 14.14
C TYR A 801 -46.57 -35.04 15.34
N SER A 802 -46.96 -34.22 16.32
CA SER A 802 -47.67 -34.68 17.54
C SER A 802 -49.18 -34.79 17.35
N ASN A 803 -49.74 -34.01 16.41
CA ASN A 803 -51.15 -34.09 16.01
C ASN A 803 -51.34 -35.11 14.89
N ALA A 804 -52.57 -35.56 14.67
CA ALA A 804 -52.90 -36.44 13.56
C ALA A 804 -52.63 -35.74 12.22
N VAL A 805 -51.90 -36.41 11.32
CA VAL A 805 -51.56 -35.89 9.99
C VAL A 805 -52.01 -36.87 8.91
N ASN A 806 -52.42 -36.32 7.78
CA ASN A 806 -52.68 -37.06 6.56
C ASN A 806 -51.37 -37.20 5.76
N LEU A 807 -50.92 -38.43 5.53
CA LEU A 807 -49.65 -38.67 4.84
C LEU A 807 -49.63 -38.22 3.37
N ASN A 808 -50.80 -38.02 2.75
CA ASN A 808 -50.90 -37.44 1.41
C ASN A 808 -50.52 -35.94 1.40
N ASP A 809 -50.61 -35.26 2.54
CA ASP A 809 -50.25 -33.83 2.62
C ASP A 809 -48.73 -33.64 2.76
N LEU A 810 -47.99 -34.74 3.00
CA LEU A 810 -46.55 -34.75 3.25
C LEU A 810 -45.70 -35.06 2.01
N TRP A 811 -46.29 -35.09 0.80
CA TRP A 811 -45.54 -35.33 -0.44
C TRP A 811 -44.52 -34.24 -0.77
N SER A 812 -44.70 -33.03 -0.24
CA SER A 812 -43.76 -31.91 -0.44
C SER A 812 -42.76 -31.76 0.70
N THR A 813 -42.86 -32.61 1.73
CA THR A 813 -42.00 -32.56 2.92
C THR A 813 -40.81 -33.49 2.72
N TRP A 814 -39.74 -33.03 2.05
CA TRP A 814 -38.51 -33.82 1.88
C TRP A 814 -37.84 -34.10 3.24
N GLY A 815 -37.44 -35.35 3.49
CA GLY A 815 -36.73 -35.75 4.71
C GLY A 815 -37.49 -36.75 5.58
N ILE A 816 -37.21 -36.73 6.89
CA ILE A 816 -37.71 -37.71 7.87
C ILE A 816 -38.84 -37.07 8.68
N SER A 817 -39.98 -37.73 8.81
CA SER A 817 -41.13 -37.28 9.58
C SER A 817 -41.48 -38.30 10.67
N TYR A 818 -41.34 -37.92 11.93
CA TYR A 818 -41.82 -38.69 13.08
C TYR A 818 -43.30 -38.41 13.32
N LEU A 819 -44.11 -39.46 13.20
CA LEU A 819 -45.56 -39.41 13.28
C LEU A 819 -45.99 -40.03 14.62
N LEU A 820 -46.29 -39.19 15.61
CA LEU A 820 -46.47 -39.62 17.00
C LEU A 820 -47.93 -39.90 17.38
N ASN A 821 -48.88 -39.50 16.53
CA ASN A 821 -50.31 -39.66 16.77
C ASN A 821 -50.84 -40.96 16.13
N SER A 822 -51.68 -41.74 16.83
CA SER A 822 -52.24 -42.99 16.29
C SER A 822 -53.39 -42.77 15.29
N ASN A 823 -53.86 -41.54 15.13
CA ASN A 823 -54.98 -41.20 14.24
C ASN A 823 -54.52 -40.68 12.86
N ASN A 824 -53.27 -40.92 12.45
CA ASN A 824 -52.79 -40.51 11.13
C ASN A 824 -53.56 -41.22 10.01
N THR A 825 -53.93 -40.47 8.98
CA THR A 825 -54.74 -40.95 7.85
C THR A 825 -53.89 -41.16 6.60
N ASN A 826 -54.38 -41.99 5.67
CA ASN A 826 -53.63 -42.42 4.48
C ASN A 826 -52.29 -43.11 4.80
N THR A 827 -52.23 -43.77 5.96
CA THR A 827 -51.19 -44.72 6.34
C THR A 827 -51.43 -46.09 5.68
N PRO A 828 -50.42 -46.96 5.58
CA PRO A 828 -50.60 -48.32 5.08
C PRO A 828 -51.73 -49.04 5.82
N SER A 829 -52.70 -49.58 5.07
CA SER A 829 -53.89 -50.22 5.65
C SER A 829 -53.53 -51.49 6.44
N PHE A 830 -52.49 -52.20 6.02
CA PHE A 830 -52.00 -53.44 6.62
C PHE A 830 -51.11 -53.25 7.86
N ILE A 831 -50.81 -52.01 8.27
CA ILE A 831 -50.13 -51.72 9.54
C ILE A 831 -51.16 -51.23 10.55
N SER A 832 -51.30 -51.91 11.69
CA SER A 832 -52.36 -51.62 12.68
C SER A 832 -52.14 -50.31 13.43
N ASP A 833 -50.91 -50.01 13.84
CA ASP A 833 -50.55 -48.73 14.49
C ASP A 833 -50.14 -47.69 13.45
N LYS A 834 -50.81 -46.54 13.46
CA LYS A 834 -50.56 -45.47 12.48
C LYS A 834 -49.44 -44.52 12.87
N ARG A 835 -48.76 -44.77 13.99
CA ARG A 835 -47.53 -44.08 14.41
C ARG A 835 -46.32 -44.73 13.76
N GLY A 836 -45.28 -43.93 13.55
CA GLY A 836 -44.08 -44.42 12.91
C GLY A 836 -43.20 -43.32 12.36
N THR A 837 -42.28 -43.71 11.49
CA THR A 837 -41.39 -42.80 10.77
C THR A 837 -41.69 -42.87 9.29
N LEU A 838 -41.98 -41.71 8.70
CA LEU A 838 -42.15 -41.56 7.26
C LEU A 838 -40.90 -40.91 6.67
N PHE A 839 -40.33 -41.53 5.66
CA PHE A 839 -39.28 -40.95 4.85
C PHE A 839 -39.89 -40.52 3.53
N THR A 840 -39.71 -39.26 3.13
CA THR A 840 -40.19 -38.74 1.86
C THR A 840 -39.01 -38.30 1.02
N PHE A 841 -38.94 -38.82 -0.21
CA PHE A 841 -37.93 -38.51 -1.21
C PHE A 841 -38.62 -37.97 -2.47
N SER A 842 -37.98 -37.02 -3.16
CA SER A 842 -38.37 -36.35 -4.40
C SER A 842 -37.16 -36.12 -5.32
N PHE A 843 -37.02 -36.90 -6.39
CA PHE A 843 -35.82 -36.87 -7.25
C PHE A 843 -35.73 -35.63 -8.15
N ASP A 844 -36.85 -35.18 -8.72
CA ASP A 844 -36.92 -34.08 -9.70
C ASP A 844 -38.16 -33.18 -9.49
N GLY A 845 -38.79 -33.27 -8.32
CA GLY A 845 -40.06 -32.58 -8.01
C GLY A 845 -41.31 -33.31 -8.51
N ASN A 846 -41.19 -34.22 -9.48
CA ASN A 846 -42.29 -35.02 -10.03
C ASN A 846 -42.25 -36.47 -9.53
N GLY A 847 -41.09 -37.12 -9.55
CA GLY A 847 -40.84 -38.45 -9.03
C GLY A 847 -40.66 -38.46 -7.53
N LYS A 848 -41.76 -38.68 -6.79
CA LYS A 848 -41.78 -38.72 -5.33
C LYS A 848 -42.03 -40.11 -4.78
N TRP A 849 -41.38 -40.42 -3.67
CA TRP A 849 -41.44 -41.69 -2.97
C TRP A 849 -41.66 -41.45 -1.48
N GLN A 850 -42.44 -42.32 -0.87
CA GLN A 850 -42.61 -42.38 0.58
C GLN A 850 -42.33 -43.78 1.08
N LEU A 851 -41.56 -43.90 2.16
CA LEU A 851 -41.32 -45.13 2.91
C LEU A 851 -41.84 -44.92 4.33
N PHE A 852 -42.78 -45.75 4.77
CA PHE A 852 -43.34 -45.72 6.11
C PHE A 852 -42.87 -46.93 6.91
N ALA A 853 -42.23 -46.65 8.04
CA ALA A 853 -41.85 -47.62 9.06
C ALA A 853 -42.79 -47.48 10.25
N GLY A 854 -43.64 -48.50 10.47
CA GLY A 854 -44.53 -48.53 11.62
C GLY A 854 -43.75 -48.66 12.93
N CYS A 855 -44.23 -48.03 14.01
CA CYS A 855 -43.52 -48.04 15.29
C CYS A 855 -43.48 -49.41 16.00
N ILE A 856 -44.39 -50.33 15.65
CA ILE A 856 -44.45 -51.69 16.22
C ILE A 856 -43.91 -52.71 15.23
N SER A 857 -44.41 -52.68 13.98
CA SER A 857 -43.96 -53.58 12.91
C SER A 857 -44.45 -53.10 11.55
N GLY A 858 -43.80 -53.59 10.49
CA GLY A 858 -44.20 -53.35 9.11
C GLY A 858 -43.43 -52.21 8.44
N LEU A 859 -42.97 -52.49 7.22
CA LEU A 859 -42.37 -51.52 6.32
C LEU A 859 -43.21 -51.46 5.05
N ALA A 860 -43.49 -50.25 4.58
CA ALA A 860 -44.28 -50.01 3.39
C ALA A 860 -43.66 -48.90 2.56
N TYR A 861 -43.76 -48.97 1.25
CA TYR A 861 -43.40 -47.88 0.36
C TYR A 861 -44.55 -47.53 -0.58
N ARG A 862 -44.51 -46.33 -1.16
CA ARG A 862 -45.36 -45.93 -2.27
C ARG A 862 -44.67 -44.88 -3.13
N SER A 863 -45.02 -44.87 -4.41
CA SER A 863 -44.57 -43.85 -5.36
C SER A 863 -45.74 -42.95 -5.76
N TYR A 864 -45.44 -41.71 -6.11
CA TYR A 864 -46.42 -40.75 -6.58
C TYR A 864 -46.80 -40.97 -8.06
N LEU A 865 -45.83 -41.33 -8.91
CA LEU A 865 -46.02 -41.43 -10.36
C LEU A 865 -46.41 -42.82 -10.87
N SER A 866 -45.86 -43.90 -10.32
CA SER A 866 -46.04 -45.23 -10.94
C SER A 866 -47.23 -46.02 -10.40
N ASP A 867 -47.63 -45.80 -9.13
CA ASP A 867 -48.53 -46.73 -8.43
C ASP A 867 -49.83 -46.08 -7.89
N GLY A 868 -50.17 -44.87 -8.36
CA GLY A 868 -51.41 -44.18 -7.98
C GLY A 868 -51.52 -43.84 -6.49
N ASN A 869 -50.40 -43.59 -5.81
CA ASN A 869 -50.30 -43.36 -4.36
C ASN A 869 -50.68 -44.57 -3.47
N THR A 870 -50.68 -45.78 -4.03
CA THR A 870 -51.01 -47.02 -3.31
C THR A 870 -49.84 -47.48 -2.44
N TRP A 871 -50.13 -47.94 -1.22
CA TRP A 871 -49.11 -48.51 -0.34
C TRP A 871 -48.78 -49.96 -0.71
N HIS A 872 -47.50 -50.21 -0.94
CA HIS A 872 -46.92 -51.53 -1.14
C HIS A 872 -46.20 -51.98 0.11
N ARG A 873 -46.48 -53.20 0.56
CA ARG A 873 -45.82 -53.81 1.72
C ARG A 873 -44.47 -54.36 1.29
N LEU A 874 -43.41 -54.05 2.04
CA LEU A 874 -42.14 -54.74 1.88
C LEU A 874 -42.25 -56.10 2.57
N VAL A 875 -41.92 -57.14 1.80
CA VAL A 875 -41.95 -58.55 2.23
C VAL A 875 -40.93 -58.71 3.35
N ASP A 876 -41.35 -59.25 4.50
CA ASP A 876 -40.45 -59.55 5.60
C ASP A 876 -40.03 -61.03 5.59
N GLU A 877 -39.08 -61.40 6.45
CA GLU A 877 -38.53 -62.76 6.49
C GLU A 877 -39.62 -63.82 6.76
N ARG A 878 -40.71 -63.47 7.45
CA ARG A 878 -41.82 -64.40 7.72
C ARG A 878 -42.62 -64.67 6.46
N ASP A 879 -42.80 -63.67 5.60
CA ASP A 879 -43.45 -63.85 4.30
C ASP A 879 -42.60 -64.71 3.36
N VAL A 880 -41.29 -64.46 3.31
CA VAL A 880 -40.36 -65.28 2.52
C VAL A 880 -40.36 -66.72 3.04
N THR A 881 -40.39 -66.91 4.36
CA THR A 881 -40.47 -68.23 4.99
C THR A 881 -41.80 -68.92 4.67
N SER A 882 -42.92 -68.21 4.72
CA SER A 882 -44.24 -68.74 4.37
C SER A 882 -44.30 -69.17 2.89
N LEU A 883 -43.80 -68.32 1.98
CA LEU A 883 -43.68 -68.66 0.56
C LEU A 883 -42.75 -69.85 0.34
N GLN A 884 -41.63 -69.92 1.06
CA GLN A 884 -40.71 -71.04 0.96
C GLN A 884 -41.34 -72.34 1.46
N ASN A 885 -42.13 -72.29 2.53
CA ASN A 885 -42.89 -73.44 3.03
C ASN A 885 -43.94 -73.90 2.02
N GLN A 886 -44.66 -72.97 1.39
CA GLN A 886 -45.59 -73.28 0.30
C GLN A 886 -44.88 -73.91 -0.91
N ILE A 887 -43.72 -73.38 -1.30
CA ILE A 887 -42.89 -73.95 -2.37
C ILE A 887 -42.40 -75.36 -2.02
N ASN A 888 -41.99 -75.57 -0.77
CA ASN A 888 -41.54 -76.88 -0.29
C ASN A 888 -42.68 -77.89 -0.29
N ASP A 889 -43.88 -77.48 0.14
CA ASP A 889 -45.08 -78.32 0.10
C ASP A 889 -45.46 -78.68 -1.35
N LEU A 890 -45.48 -77.70 -2.25
CA LEU A 890 -45.69 -77.93 -3.69
C LEU A 890 -44.64 -78.87 -4.28
N ARG A 891 -43.36 -78.72 -3.88
CA ARG A 891 -42.28 -79.61 -4.32
C ARG A 891 -42.49 -81.03 -3.81
N ASN A 892 -42.95 -81.20 -2.58
CA ASN A 892 -43.30 -82.49 -2.01
C ASN A 892 -44.49 -83.13 -2.73
N GLN A 893 -45.55 -82.36 -3.02
CA GLN A 893 -46.68 -82.82 -3.82
C GLN A 893 -46.25 -83.25 -5.23
N ILE A 894 -45.38 -82.49 -5.89
CA ILE A 894 -44.81 -82.85 -7.21
C ILE A 894 -43.99 -84.13 -7.11
N ASN A 895 -43.18 -84.31 -6.06
CA ASN A 895 -42.40 -85.52 -5.87
C ASN A 895 -43.30 -86.74 -5.60
N GLN A 896 -44.37 -86.58 -4.83
CA GLN A 896 -45.39 -87.62 -4.63
C GLN A 896 -46.06 -87.99 -5.97
N LEU A 897 -46.48 -87.00 -6.76
CA LEU A 897 -47.03 -87.24 -8.10
C LEU A 897 -46.04 -87.96 -9.03
N LYS A 898 -44.75 -87.59 -9.02
CA LYS A 898 -43.73 -88.29 -9.80
C LYS A 898 -43.54 -89.75 -9.35
N SER A 899 -43.67 -90.02 -8.06
CA SER A 899 -43.56 -91.38 -7.52
C SER A 899 -44.76 -92.27 -7.85
N THR A 900 -45.92 -91.69 -8.18
CA THR A 900 -47.15 -92.43 -8.51
C THR A 900 -47.42 -92.54 -10.02
N ILE A 901 -46.63 -91.90 -10.88
CA ILE A 901 -46.72 -92.09 -12.34
C ILE A 901 -46.19 -93.49 -12.70
N PRO A 902 -47.01 -94.35 -13.35
CA PRO A 902 -46.56 -95.67 -13.75
C PRO A 902 -45.40 -95.59 -14.75
N GLN A 903 -44.28 -96.23 -14.44
CA GLN A 903 -43.16 -96.35 -15.36
C GLN A 903 -43.37 -97.60 -16.20
N ILE A 904 -43.45 -97.45 -17.52
CA ILE A 904 -43.63 -98.58 -18.45
C ILE A 904 -42.31 -98.83 -19.19
N ARG A 905 -41.82 -100.07 -19.16
CA ARG A 905 -40.61 -100.48 -19.89
C ARG A 905 -40.77 -101.85 -20.51
N ARG A 906 -40.26 -102.02 -21.73
CA ARG A 906 -40.29 -103.28 -22.47
C ARG A 906 -39.07 -104.13 -22.18
N PHE A 907 -39.24 -105.46 -22.13
CA PHE A 907 -38.18 -106.42 -21.86
C PHE A 907 -38.27 -107.62 -22.82
N ASN A 908 -37.11 -108.18 -23.16
CA ASN A 908 -36.98 -109.28 -24.11
C ASN A 908 -37.01 -110.67 -23.44
N ASN A 909 -37.09 -110.73 -22.10
CA ASN A 909 -37.25 -111.98 -21.36
C ASN A 909 -38.00 -111.73 -20.04
N GLU A 910 -38.72 -112.74 -19.58
CA GLU A 910 -39.64 -112.64 -18.44
C GLU A 910 -38.93 -112.46 -17.09
N ASN A 911 -37.70 -112.99 -16.95
CA ASN A 911 -36.95 -112.88 -15.68
C ASN A 911 -36.52 -111.44 -15.40
N ASP A 912 -36.05 -110.71 -16.42
CA ASP A 912 -35.65 -109.32 -16.27
C ASP A 912 -36.86 -108.40 -16.06
N ALA A 913 -37.99 -108.72 -16.68
CA ALA A 913 -39.27 -108.03 -16.45
C ALA A 913 -39.76 -108.18 -15.01
N ARG A 914 -39.77 -109.42 -14.48
CA ARG A 914 -40.18 -109.72 -13.10
C ARG A 914 -39.26 -109.05 -12.08
N ASN A 915 -37.95 -109.06 -12.31
CA ASN A 915 -37.00 -108.37 -11.44
C ASN A 915 -37.22 -106.85 -11.45
N TRP A 916 -37.68 -106.28 -12.56
CA TRP A 916 -37.91 -104.83 -12.64
C TRP A 916 -39.24 -104.40 -12.02
N GLU A 917 -40.35 -105.13 -12.24
CA GLU A 917 -41.64 -104.90 -11.58
C GLU A 917 -41.58 -105.23 -10.07
N GLY A 918 -40.91 -106.31 -9.69
CA GLY A 918 -40.86 -106.77 -8.30
C GLY A 918 -40.15 -105.80 -7.33
N ASN A 919 -39.41 -104.83 -7.88
CA ASN A 919 -38.70 -103.82 -7.11
C ASN A 919 -39.53 -102.55 -6.84
N ASP A 920 -40.65 -102.33 -7.52
CA ASP A 920 -41.49 -101.14 -7.34
C ASP A 920 -42.91 -101.37 -7.88
N PRO A 921 -43.97 -101.26 -7.04
CA PRO A 921 -45.35 -101.49 -7.46
C PRO A 921 -45.86 -100.51 -8.53
N ASN A 922 -45.16 -99.41 -8.80
CA ASN A 922 -45.52 -98.45 -9.85
C ASN A 922 -44.78 -98.68 -11.18
N LYS A 923 -44.05 -99.79 -11.32
CA LYS A 923 -43.42 -100.21 -12.59
C LYS A 923 -44.30 -101.25 -13.27
N ILE A 924 -44.51 -101.08 -14.59
CA ILE A 924 -45.27 -101.99 -15.44
C ILE A 924 -44.34 -102.48 -16.55
N ALA A 925 -43.92 -103.73 -16.48
CA ALA A 925 -43.14 -104.37 -17.52
C ALA A 925 -44.05 -104.92 -18.61
N VAL A 926 -43.60 -104.79 -19.85
CA VAL A 926 -44.24 -105.44 -21.00
C VAL A 926 -43.22 -106.37 -21.62
N VAL A 927 -43.53 -107.66 -21.69
CA VAL A 927 -42.66 -108.68 -22.32
C VAL A 927 -43.14 -108.92 -23.74
N GLU A 928 -42.21 -108.91 -24.69
CA GLU A 928 -42.47 -109.28 -26.09
C GLU A 928 -42.33 -110.79 -26.33
#